data_AF-A0A976DZX0-F1
#
_entry.id   AF-A0A976DZX0-F1
#
_cell.length_a   1.000
_cell.length_b   1.000
_cell.length_c   1.000
_cell.angle_alpha   90.00
_cell.angle_beta   90.00
_cell.angle_gamma   90.00
#
_symmetry.space_group_name_H-M   'P 1'
#
loop_
_entity.id
_entity.type
_entity.pdbx_description
1 polymer ?
#
loop_
_entity_poly.entity_id
_entity_poly.type
_entity_poly.pdbx_seq_one_letter_code
_entity_poly.pdbx_strand_id
1 'polypeptide(L)'
;MHSCSSSLSDLTDRFKAIELYLLGLAVAILMMACGGGVSGGGTGGSLPVSSSRGPVNGLGSIIVAGIEFDDPIRRTEAEDGAKLTSSDLTLGVQVAVIGESQTLEPKSINRVKSIIIQRRFMGTLIVKDQQGQMHLSINGQRILMDRRSIVVGKRAVKEFAGQKVLVSGYLEPYRNDIIATRIESAPAAISADKVYVTARVLAVDSSAKLASLGFTTVAYAQATGSGSAIQAGEIIRFEGTATAGSTTGVIATAWRQVGSKAPQGNITLRGVVTSRPTAASPNTPLVVDGYTIPLSQAALTALTDLRRGSTVEVKGQLDQTTILNASVRIIGYPIDPLPGEESVQEPAPQPGAPPYDDYLIKGGTVESVDLADNSFVLRGIRIKMPAGAALPPEVYVGSVISIAGQVRLDQNGLYFESVVTQPDRQWQTPQQISATSHIQDVLINGTGQARIVWIDADSANLQSTLYEPSSGLWTPQPTVSLGNATVTESNLGLYLQPSLGLSDGRAMLVYQAANCLYAKPIGVASSEWLTARQVSTDCSGTVITPRVAIDASGNATMAWTELKAGNYRVWASQYDALTQAWSTPLALSTASASFTEVSIARNALGQAVVAWSSQGSPTSATIYSSGNWSTASQVTSATLRGNLTIDSNGNITLIASYPDRIVATRYSAANGTWSPEIDDFADSDGSPIFRSLTAMDATGNVVVVWRSEARKTLYSRKFNSTDGLWGSIQTAATSTASVSLSAMAANSSGQAVLAYYSADNQTIKKFAARYSFANDSWSLPIRQEGIPADTTALLLSNNRVAINEGGAAVMIWRQLDPQNIQRSFANVMR
;
A
#
# COMPACT_ATOMS: atom_id res chain seq x y z
N MET A 1 13.15 -78.20 26.32
CA MET A 1 12.96 -77.70 27.69
C MET A 1 14.28 -77.15 28.22
N HIS A 2 14.49 -75.84 28.30
CA HIS A 2 14.88 -75.00 27.16
C HIS A 2 16.26 -74.36 27.47
N SER A 3 17.35 -75.05 27.07
CA SER A 3 18.37 -74.66 26.05
C SER A 3 19.04 -73.29 26.29
N CYS A 4 20.33 -73.13 26.59
CA CYS A 4 21.56 -73.70 25.98
C CYS A 4 21.75 -73.37 24.48
N SER A 5 23.01 -73.11 24.12
CA SER A 5 23.66 -73.04 22.79
C SER A 5 23.64 -71.67 22.07
N SER A 6 24.74 -70.88 22.05
CA SER A 6 26.06 -71.05 21.35
C SER A 6 26.02 -70.36 19.98
N SER A 7 27.03 -69.74 19.37
CA SER A 7 28.51 -69.63 19.47
C SER A 7 28.91 -68.57 18.39
N LEU A 8 30.14 -68.08 18.15
CA LEU A 8 31.46 -68.73 18.01
C LEU A 8 32.49 -67.60 17.71
N SER A 9 33.67 -67.69 18.33
CA SER A 9 35.04 -67.40 17.83
C SER A 9 35.35 -66.30 16.77
N ASP A 10 36.30 -65.44 17.14
CA ASP A 10 37.69 -65.39 16.61
C ASP A 10 37.90 -65.38 15.07
N LEU A 11 38.45 -64.29 14.52
CA LEU A 11 39.68 -64.30 13.70
C LEU A 11 40.05 -62.90 13.15
N THR A 12 41.29 -62.56 13.45
CA THR A 12 42.09 -61.37 13.13
C THR A 12 42.55 -61.26 11.66
N ASP A 13 43.06 -60.06 11.33
CA ASP A 13 44.03 -59.67 10.27
C ASP A 13 43.43 -58.75 9.17
N ARG A 14 44.02 -57.62 8.73
CA ARG A 14 45.37 -57.03 8.89
C ARG A 14 45.46 -55.66 8.16
N PHE A 15 46.51 -54.90 8.49
CA PHE A 15 47.26 -53.90 7.67
C PHE A 15 46.88 -52.39 7.62
N LYS A 16 47.61 -51.63 8.46
CA LYS A 16 48.50 -50.47 8.18
C LYS A 16 48.24 -49.53 6.98
N ALA A 17 48.10 -48.24 7.36
CA ALA A 17 48.85 -47.03 6.93
C ALA A 17 48.62 -46.41 5.53
N ILE A 18 48.82 -45.07 5.50
CA ILE A 18 48.78 -44.08 4.38
C ILE A 18 47.35 -43.46 4.25
N GLU A 19 47.07 -42.15 4.34
CA GLU A 19 47.77 -40.95 3.85
C GLU A 19 47.24 -39.62 4.48
N LEU A 20 48.15 -38.64 4.55
CA LEU A 20 48.07 -37.16 4.53
C LEU A 20 46.77 -36.34 4.86
N TYR A 21 46.95 -35.50 5.88
CA TYR A 21 46.81 -34.01 5.91
C TYR A 21 45.44 -33.28 5.85
N LEU A 22 45.17 -32.62 6.99
CA LEU A 22 44.63 -31.27 7.28
C LEU A 22 43.12 -30.92 7.24
N LEU A 23 42.61 -30.83 8.48
CA LEU A 23 41.89 -29.72 9.16
C LEU A 23 40.53 -29.19 8.65
N GLY A 24 39.52 -29.30 9.54
CA GLY A 24 38.41 -28.35 9.61
C GLY A 24 37.17 -28.81 10.40
N LEU A 25 36.86 -28.07 11.48
CA LEU A 25 35.54 -27.74 12.07
C LEU A 25 34.97 -28.48 13.31
N ALA A 26 34.61 -27.63 14.30
CA ALA A 26 33.34 -27.52 15.04
C ALA A 26 33.17 -28.15 16.45
N VAL A 27 32.77 -27.28 17.41
CA VAL A 27 31.47 -27.24 18.15
C VAL A 27 31.63 -26.70 19.59
N ALA A 28 30.70 -25.81 19.96
CA ALA A 28 30.56 -25.06 21.21
C ALA A 28 29.88 -25.84 22.36
N ILE A 29 29.94 -25.35 23.61
CA ILE A 29 28.86 -25.34 24.63
C ILE A 29 29.10 -24.30 25.76
N LEU A 30 27.98 -23.67 26.15
CA LEU A 30 27.52 -22.73 27.20
C LEU A 30 28.08 -22.91 28.66
N MET A 31 27.99 -22.02 29.68
CA MET A 31 27.31 -20.73 29.97
C MET A 31 27.74 -20.12 31.34
N MET A 32 27.40 -18.84 31.54
CA MET A 32 27.11 -18.07 32.79
C MET A 32 28.24 -17.50 33.68
N ALA A 33 28.35 -16.16 33.66
CA ALA A 33 28.32 -15.32 34.88
C ALA A 33 27.93 -13.85 34.54
N CYS A 34 27.25 -13.23 35.49
CA CYS A 34 26.51 -11.97 35.43
C CYS A 34 27.39 -10.71 35.55
N GLY A 35 26.93 -9.56 35.03
CA GLY A 35 27.20 -8.25 35.64
C GLY A 35 27.69 -7.10 34.74
N GLY A 36 26.81 -6.10 34.54
CA GLY A 36 27.20 -4.69 34.55
C GLY A 36 27.30 -3.95 33.21
N GLY A 37 26.22 -3.27 32.82
CA GLY A 37 26.28 -2.20 31.81
C GLY A 37 26.63 -0.84 32.43
N VAL A 38 27.24 0.04 31.64
CA VAL A 38 27.05 1.51 31.69
C VAL A 38 27.33 2.17 30.33
N SER A 39 26.44 3.12 30.03
CA SER A 39 26.64 4.40 29.31
C SER A 39 27.20 4.45 27.89
N GLY A 40 26.25 4.67 26.97
CA GLY A 40 26.25 5.70 25.93
C GLY A 40 27.55 6.47 25.66
N GLY A 41 28.04 6.29 24.43
CA GLY A 41 29.17 7.06 23.88
C GLY A 41 29.83 6.35 22.70
N GLY A 42 29.06 5.80 21.76
CA GLY A 42 29.60 5.23 20.52
C GLY A 42 29.85 6.32 19.50
N THR A 43 31.12 6.68 19.31
CA THR A 43 31.63 7.66 18.33
C THR A 43 31.16 7.35 16.91
N GLY A 44 30.51 8.32 16.27
CA GLY A 44 30.04 8.24 14.89
C GLY A 44 31.17 8.12 13.87
N GLY A 45 31.45 6.89 13.44
CA GLY A 45 32.18 6.66 12.19
C GLY A 45 31.25 7.00 11.01
N SER A 46 31.69 7.91 10.13
CA SER A 46 30.93 8.23 8.91
C SER A 46 30.83 6.99 8.02
N LEU A 47 29.60 6.59 7.68
CA LEU A 47 29.38 5.54 6.69
C LEU A 47 30.00 5.94 5.33
N PRO A 48 30.50 4.97 4.53
CA PRO A 48 30.98 5.25 3.19
C PRO A 48 29.90 5.93 2.33
N VAL A 49 30.27 7.04 1.67
CA VAL A 49 29.38 7.76 0.76
C VAL A 49 29.31 7.02 -0.57
N SER A 50 28.10 6.74 -1.03
CA SER A 50 27.83 6.22 -2.37
C SER A 50 27.02 7.22 -3.17
N SER A 51 27.30 7.34 -4.47
CA SER A 51 26.51 8.18 -5.38
C SER A 51 26.09 7.42 -6.63
N SER A 52 24.87 7.69 -7.08
CA SER A 52 24.33 7.14 -8.33
C SER A 52 23.77 8.25 -9.21
N ARG A 53 24.04 8.20 -10.51
CA ARG A 53 23.50 9.14 -11.51
C ARG A 53 22.95 8.39 -12.71
N GLY A 54 21.75 8.79 -13.13
CA GLY A 54 21.09 8.23 -14.30
C GLY A 54 19.57 8.34 -14.21
N PRO A 55 18.85 7.74 -15.17
CA PRO A 55 17.39 7.65 -15.13
C PRO A 55 16.94 6.75 -13.97
N VAL A 56 15.78 7.09 -13.41
CA VAL A 56 15.04 6.21 -12.51
C VAL A 56 14.47 5.04 -13.31
N ASN A 57 14.86 3.81 -12.94
CA ASN A 57 14.48 2.57 -13.64
C ASN A 57 13.54 1.67 -12.80
N GLY A 58 13.26 2.06 -11.55
CA GLY A 58 12.29 1.38 -10.69
C GLY A 58 11.71 2.29 -9.61
N LEU A 59 10.51 1.96 -9.12
CA LEU A 59 9.74 2.73 -8.15
C LEU A 59 9.45 1.92 -6.88
N GLY A 60 9.39 2.60 -5.72
CA GLY A 60 9.03 2.08 -4.39
C GLY A 60 10.22 1.77 -3.46
N SER A 61 11.33 1.34 -4.02
CA SER A 61 12.68 1.60 -3.51
C SER A 61 13.40 2.20 -4.70
N ILE A 62 13.88 3.44 -4.58
CA ILE A 62 14.33 4.20 -5.76
C ILE A 62 15.47 3.41 -6.41
N ILE A 63 15.35 3.00 -7.68
CA ILE A 63 16.43 2.32 -8.40
C ILE A 63 17.03 3.27 -9.42
N VAL A 64 18.28 3.68 -9.21
CA VAL A 64 19.00 4.60 -10.09
C VAL A 64 20.30 3.96 -10.52
N ALA A 65 20.48 3.82 -11.84
CA ALA A 65 21.60 3.10 -12.44
C ALA A 65 21.85 1.70 -11.85
N GLY A 66 20.77 1.00 -11.47
CA GLY A 66 20.82 -0.37 -10.93
C GLY A 66 21.12 -0.50 -9.43
N ILE A 67 21.13 0.60 -8.66
CA ILE A 67 21.26 0.59 -7.20
C ILE A 67 19.90 0.84 -6.56
N GLU A 68 19.46 -0.03 -5.64
CA GLU A 68 18.22 0.08 -4.86
C GLU A 68 18.43 0.89 -3.56
N PHE A 69 17.50 1.79 -3.25
CA PHE A 69 17.53 2.63 -2.05
C PHE A 69 16.23 2.48 -1.22
N ASP A 70 16.33 2.22 0.10
CA ASP A 70 15.16 2.18 1.03
C ASP A 70 14.76 3.58 1.51
N ASP A 71 13.47 3.75 1.76
CA ASP A 71 12.81 5.03 2.07
C ASP A 71 12.52 5.16 3.59
N PRO A 72 13.05 6.20 4.26
CA PRO A 72 12.23 7.36 4.64
C PRO A 72 12.90 8.68 4.21
N ILE A 73 12.38 9.32 3.14
CA ILE A 73 12.92 10.49 2.44
C ILE A 73 13.04 11.66 3.40
N ARG A 74 14.26 12.22 3.50
CA ARG A 74 14.53 13.44 4.30
C ARG A 74 14.66 14.71 3.46
N ARG A 75 15.03 14.61 2.17
CA ARG A 75 15.21 15.78 1.29
C ARG A 75 15.25 15.41 -0.21
N THR A 76 14.24 15.83 -0.97
CA THR A 76 14.21 15.79 -2.43
C THR A 76 14.09 17.22 -2.97
N GLU A 77 14.94 17.57 -3.93
CA GLU A 77 14.89 18.88 -4.58
C GLU A 77 15.13 18.76 -6.09
N ALA A 78 14.63 19.73 -6.84
CA ALA A 78 15.05 19.96 -8.21
C ALA A 78 16.45 20.58 -8.22
N GLU A 79 17.14 20.45 -9.35
CA GLU A 79 18.44 21.11 -9.57
C GLU A 79 18.35 22.63 -9.35
N ASP A 80 17.20 23.26 -9.60
CA ASP A 80 16.91 24.69 -9.34
C ASP A 80 16.60 25.04 -7.87
N GLY A 81 16.69 24.07 -6.95
CA GLY A 81 16.44 24.24 -5.52
C GLY A 81 14.96 24.16 -5.11
N ALA A 82 14.03 23.93 -6.05
CA ALA A 82 12.64 23.71 -5.71
C ALA A 82 12.50 22.44 -4.85
N LYS A 83 11.78 22.53 -3.73
CA LYS A 83 11.45 21.35 -2.91
C LYS A 83 10.51 20.46 -3.70
N LEU A 84 10.88 19.19 -3.83
CA LEU A 84 10.09 18.18 -4.53
C LEU A 84 9.68 17.07 -3.56
N THR A 85 8.70 16.30 -3.99
CA THR A 85 8.08 15.20 -3.24
C THR A 85 8.46 13.85 -3.85
N SER A 86 8.14 12.76 -3.16
CA SER A 86 8.34 11.40 -3.69
C SER A 86 7.54 11.15 -4.98
N SER A 87 6.41 11.84 -5.19
CA SER A 87 5.64 11.77 -6.43
C SER A 87 6.33 12.37 -7.65
N ASP A 88 7.37 13.21 -7.46
CA ASP A 88 8.15 13.76 -8.57
C ASP A 88 9.23 12.77 -9.09
N LEU A 89 9.48 11.68 -8.37
CA LEU A 89 10.43 10.63 -8.76
C LEU A 89 9.73 9.54 -9.56
N THR A 90 9.68 9.75 -10.88
CA THR A 90 8.99 8.86 -11.82
C THR A 90 9.98 8.25 -12.81
N LEU A 91 9.58 7.14 -13.47
CA LEU A 91 10.45 6.43 -14.41
C LEU A 91 10.98 7.37 -15.50
N GLY A 92 12.26 7.19 -15.85
CA GLY A 92 12.96 7.94 -16.89
C GLY A 92 13.40 9.35 -16.48
N VAL A 93 13.00 9.87 -15.32
CA VAL A 93 13.52 11.14 -14.79
C VAL A 93 15.00 10.99 -14.46
N GLN A 94 15.81 11.95 -14.89
CA GLN A 94 17.23 11.99 -14.57
C GLN A 94 17.44 12.48 -13.15
N VAL A 95 18.17 11.70 -12.34
CA VAL A 95 18.42 12.04 -10.95
C VAL A 95 19.89 11.84 -10.59
N ALA A 96 20.33 12.60 -9.58
CA ALA A 96 21.53 12.30 -8.83
C ALA A 96 21.12 11.92 -7.41
N VAL A 97 21.50 10.71 -6.98
CA VAL A 97 21.25 10.19 -5.64
C VAL A 97 22.56 10.18 -4.88
N ILE A 98 22.53 10.72 -3.66
CA ILE A 98 23.60 10.60 -2.68
C ILE A 98 23.06 9.73 -1.55
N GLY A 99 23.74 8.62 -1.30
CA GLY A 99 23.39 7.67 -0.25
C GLY A 99 24.55 7.42 0.73
N GLU A 100 24.19 6.78 1.83
CA GLU A 100 25.13 6.24 2.81
C GLU A 100 24.95 4.72 2.82
N SER A 101 26.05 3.98 2.65
CA SER A 101 26.02 2.52 2.57
C SER A 101 26.46 1.86 3.88
N GLN A 102 25.79 0.78 4.27
CA GLN A 102 26.18 -0.02 5.45
C GLN A 102 27.21 -1.13 5.13
N THR A 103 27.44 -1.46 3.85
CA THR A 103 28.40 -2.51 3.42
C THR A 103 29.01 -2.21 2.04
N LEU A 104 30.07 -2.94 1.66
CA LEU A 104 30.83 -2.75 0.42
C LEU A 104 30.26 -3.51 -0.81
N GLU A 105 29.06 -4.10 -0.74
CA GLU A 105 28.55 -5.05 -1.75
C GLU A 105 27.49 -4.50 -2.74
N PRO A 106 27.33 -5.11 -3.94
CA PRO A 106 26.47 -4.59 -5.02
C PRO A 106 24.95 -4.76 -4.81
N LYS A 107 24.51 -5.44 -3.75
CA LYS A 107 23.09 -5.72 -3.44
C LYS A 107 22.57 -5.01 -2.19
N SER A 108 23.35 -4.09 -1.63
CA SER A 108 23.01 -3.41 -0.38
C SER A 108 21.97 -2.32 -0.62
N ILE A 109 20.89 -2.37 0.15
CA ILE A 109 19.92 -1.29 0.25
C ILE A 109 20.63 -0.08 0.88
N ASN A 110 20.76 1.02 0.12
CA ASN A 110 21.40 2.24 0.62
C ASN A 110 20.36 3.19 1.22
N ARG A 111 20.70 3.86 2.34
CA ARG A 111 19.86 4.93 2.88
C ARG A 111 20.06 6.21 2.08
N VAL A 112 18.96 6.79 1.60
CA VAL A 112 18.99 8.05 0.84
C VAL A 112 19.33 9.22 1.76
N LYS A 113 20.36 9.99 1.41
CA LYS A 113 20.68 11.27 2.06
C LYS A 113 20.06 12.45 1.33
N SER A 114 20.16 12.47 0.00
CA SER A 114 19.56 13.52 -0.83
C SER A 114 19.36 13.04 -2.26
N ILE A 115 18.28 13.51 -2.89
CA ILE A 115 18.00 13.28 -4.31
C ILE A 115 17.82 14.62 -5.01
N ILE A 116 18.53 14.77 -6.13
CA ILE A 116 18.46 15.95 -6.99
C ILE A 116 17.85 15.52 -8.32
N ILE A 117 16.65 16.00 -8.63
CA ILE A 117 16.00 15.80 -9.94
C ILE A 117 16.55 16.82 -10.95
N GLN A 118 17.05 16.32 -12.08
CA GLN A 118 17.68 17.15 -13.11
C GLN A 118 16.64 17.68 -14.10
N ARG A 119 16.28 18.96 -13.97
CA ARG A 119 15.35 19.67 -14.90
C ARG A 119 16.12 20.53 -15.89
N ARG A 120 16.71 19.89 -16.91
CA ARG A 120 17.71 20.52 -17.79
C ARG A 120 17.16 21.08 -19.10
N PHE A 121 16.03 20.57 -19.56
CA PHE A 121 15.49 20.88 -20.87
C PHE A 121 13.99 21.16 -20.78
N MET A 122 13.58 22.37 -21.15
CA MET A 122 12.17 22.76 -21.12
C MET A 122 11.89 23.78 -22.21
N GLY A 123 10.83 23.57 -22.98
CA GLY A 123 10.48 24.43 -24.10
C GLY A 123 9.17 23.98 -24.75
N THR A 124 8.74 24.73 -25.76
CA THR A 124 7.59 24.36 -26.57
C THR A 124 8.02 23.33 -27.60
N LEU A 125 7.37 22.16 -27.63
CA LEU A 125 7.74 21.08 -28.52
C LEU A 125 7.35 21.43 -29.97
N ILE A 126 8.35 21.49 -30.83
CA ILE A 126 8.17 21.61 -32.28
C ILE A 126 8.36 20.23 -32.88
N VAL A 127 7.35 19.81 -33.65
CA VAL A 127 7.32 18.54 -34.36
C VAL A 127 7.24 18.84 -35.86
N LYS A 128 8.22 18.36 -36.62
CA LYS A 128 8.21 18.44 -38.08
C LYS A 128 8.31 17.04 -38.66
N ASP A 129 7.43 16.72 -39.60
CA ASP A 129 7.55 15.52 -40.42
C ASP A 129 8.22 15.91 -41.74
N GLN A 130 9.37 15.31 -42.02
CA GLN A 130 10.02 15.41 -43.33
C GLN A 130 10.27 14.00 -43.85
N GLN A 131 9.59 13.65 -44.95
CA GLN A 131 9.79 12.38 -45.66
C GLN A 131 9.60 11.13 -44.76
N GLY A 132 8.70 11.19 -43.78
CA GLY A 132 8.44 10.09 -42.85
C GLY A 132 9.43 9.99 -41.69
N GLN A 133 10.39 10.92 -41.58
CA GLN A 133 11.22 11.09 -40.40
C GLN A 133 10.71 12.24 -39.53
N MET A 134 10.51 11.94 -38.25
CA MET A 134 10.04 12.88 -37.25
C MET A 134 11.21 13.65 -36.67
N HIS A 135 11.24 14.96 -36.90
CA HIS A 135 12.18 15.88 -36.29
C HIS A 135 11.53 16.59 -35.10
N LEU A 136 12.10 16.35 -33.90
CA LEU A 136 11.65 16.91 -32.65
C LEU A 136 12.63 17.96 -32.17
N SER A 137 12.13 19.10 -31.67
CA SER A 137 13.00 20.12 -31.08
C SER A 137 12.28 20.97 -30.03
N ILE A 138 13.06 21.53 -29.11
CA ILE A 138 12.66 22.57 -28.16
C ILE A 138 13.70 23.67 -28.18
N ASN A 139 13.28 24.94 -28.21
CA ASN A 139 14.19 26.09 -28.21
C ASN A 139 15.24 26.07 -29.36
N GLY A 140 14.93 25.38 -30.47
CA GLY A 140 15.87 25.10 -31.57
C GLY A 140 16.80 23.90 -31.34
N GLN A 141 16.86 23.37 -30.11
CA GLN A 141 17.66 22.19 -29.75
C GLN A 141 16.96 20.91 -30.20
N ARG A 142 17.68 20.03 -30.91
CA ARG A 142 17.15 18.77 -31.43
C ARG A 142 16.99 17.72 -30.32
N ILE A 143 15.87 17.00 -30.36
CA ILE A 143 15.58 15.88 -29.46
C ILE A 143 15.69 14.58 -30.25
N LEU A 144 16.49 13.65 -29.74
CA LEU A 144 16.60 12.28 -30.19
C LEU A 144 15.86 11.39 -29.20
N MET A 145 15.03 10.49 -29.74
CA MET A 145 14.33 9.47 -28.98
C MET A 145 14.74 8.10 -29.48
N ASP A 146 14.91 7.17 -28.55
CA ASP A 146 15.08 5.75 -28.86
C ASP A 146 13.92 4.95 -28.28
N ARG A 147 14.02 3.62 -28.33
CA ARG A 147 13.00 2.69 -27.79
C ARG A 147 12.89 2.72 -26.26
N ARG A 148 13.69 3.51 -25.55
CA ARG A 148 13.68 3.64 -24.08
C ARG A 148 13.15 5.00 -23.62
N SER A 149 12.92 5.94 -24.53
CA SER A 149 12.36 7.26 -24.22
C SER A 149 10.89 7.18 -23.80
N ILE A 150 10.56 7.59 -22.57
CA ILE A 150 9.21 7.51 -22.00
C ILE A 150 8.34 8.72 -22.41
N VAL A 151 7.11 8.48 -22.87
CA VAL A 151 6.11 9.53 -23.16
C VAL A 151 5.00 9.45 -22.12
N VAL A 152 4.73 10.55 -21.41
CA VAL A 152 3.88 10.55 -20.21
C VAL A 152 2.51 11.13 -20.51
N GLY A 153 1.44 10.46 -20.11
CA GLY A 153 0.07 10.98 -20.24
C GLY A 153 -0.44 11.20 -21.67
N LYS A 154 0.31 10.82 -22.71
CA LYS A 154 -0.06 10.88 -24.14
C LYS A 154 0.20 9.54 -24.82
N ARG A 155 -0.43 9.26 -25.97
CA ARG A 155 -0.20 8.02 -26.72
C ARG A 155 1.02 8.12 -27.63
N ALA A 156 1.31 9.33 -28.13
CA ALA A 156 2.49 9.59 -28.94
C ALA A 156 3.07 10.98 -28.67
N VAL A 157 4.39 11.14 -28.85
CA VAL A 157 5.09 12.42 -28.65
C VAL A 157 4.52 13.55 -29.51
N LYS A 158 3.95 13.24 -30.68
CA LYS A 158 3.31 14.21 -31.58
C LYS A 158 2.10 14.93 -30.94
N GLU A 159 1.45 14.32 -29.95
CA GLU A 159 0.33 14.95 -29.24
C GLU A 159 0.77 16.13 -28.36
N PHE A 160 2.07 16.27 -28.10
CA PHE A 160 2.65 17.43 -27.44
C PHE A 160 3.01 18.56 -28.41
N ALA A 161 2.76 18.42 -29.73
CA ALA A 161 3.11 19.46 -30.69
C ALA A 161 2.49 20.80 -30.31
N GLY A 162 3.32 21.84 -30.21
CA GLY A 162 2.92 23.19 -29.79
C GLY A 162 2.70 23.35 -28.28
N GLN A 163 2.80 22.28 -27.49
CA GLN A 163 2.66 22.34 -26.02
C GLN A 163 4.01 22.53 -25.35
N LYS A 164 3.97 23.08 -24.14
CA LYS A 164 5.14 23.20 -23.28
C LYS A 164 5.47 21.84 -22.66
N VAL A 165 6.70 21.38 -22.84
CA VAL A 165 7.15 20.10 -22.32
C VAL A 165 8.40 20.25 -21.45
N LEU A 166 8.50 19.38 -20.44
CA LEU A 166 9.73 19.07 -19.74
C LEU A 166 10.33 17.81 -20.38
N VAL A 167 11.61 17.86 -20.72
CA VAL A 167 12.35 16.72 -21.28
C VAL A 167 13.44 16.33 -20.28
N SER A 168 13.40 15.08 -19.82
CA SER A 168 14.53 14.46 -19.10
C SER A 168 15.37 13.69 -20.09
N GLY A 169 16.68 13.69 -19.91
CA GLY A 169 17.59 13.02 -20.82
C GLY A 169 19.05 13.44 -20.63
N TYR A 170 19.90 12.94 -21.51
CA TYR A 170 21.31 13.31 -21.57
C TYR A 170 21.55 14.40 -22.60
N LEU A 171 22.56 15.24 -22.36
CA LEU A 171 23.10 16.13 -23.38
C LEU A 171 24.20 15.38 -24.14
N GLU A 172 24.09 15.32 -25.46
CA GLU A 172 25.17 14.95 -26.36
C GLU A 172 25.94 16.24 -26.72
N PRO A 173 27.15 16.47 -26.20
CA PRO A 173 27.78 17.78 -26.26
C PRO A 173 28.49 18.10 -27.59
N TYR A 174 28.57 17.16 -28.55
CA TYR A 174 29.19 17.42 -29.85
C TYR A 174 28.25 18.17 -30.79
N ARG A 175 27.01 17.70 -30.95
CA ARG A 175 25.94 18.38 -31.72
C ARG A 175 25.01 19.22 -30.84
N ASN A 176 25.16 19.14 -29.52
CA ASN A 176 24.20 19.67 -28.54
C ASN A 176 22.80 19.04 -28.68
N ASP A 177 22.71 17.78 -29.09
CA ASP A 177 21.44 17.04 -29.14
C ASP A 177 21.00 16.60 -27.73
N ILE A 178 19.68 16.51 -27.52
CA ILE A 178 19.09 15.92 -26.31
C ILE A 178 18.75 14.47 -26.59
N ILE A 179 19.35 13.53 -25.85
CA ILE A 179 18.95 12.12 -25.87
C ILE A 179 17.89 11.92 -24.79
N ALA A 180 16.62 11.93 -25.17
CA ALA A 180 15.52 11.92 -24.22
C ALA A 180 15.34 10.56 -23.55
N THR A 181 15.21 10.57 -22.22
CA THR A 181 14.74 9.42 -21.43
C THR A 181 13.27 9.54 -21.04
N ARG A 182 12.72 10.76 -20.99
CA ARG A 182 11.31 11.05 -20.67
C ARG A 182 10.85 12.39 -21.25
N ILE A 183 9.61 12.45 -21.73
CA ILE A 183 8.92 13.67 -22.19
C ILE A 183 7.54 13.75 -21.53
N GLU A 184 7.23 14.90 -20.92
CA GLU A 184 5.96 15.15 -20.25
C GLU A 184 5.51 16.61 -20.37
N SER A 185 4.23 16.88 -20.07
CA SER A 185 3.72 18.26 -19.97
C SER A 185 4.51 19.04 -18.92
N ALA A 186 4.88 20.28 -19.23
CA ALA A 186 5.39 21.18 -18.21
C ALA A 186 4.27 21.49 -17.17
N PRO A 187 4.62 21.69 -15.88
CA PRO A 187 3.65 22.09 -14.86
C PRO A 187 2.87 23.35 -15.25
N ALA A 188 1.55 23.35 -15.00
CA ALA A 188 0.65 24.44 -15.39
C ALA A 188 1.00 25.80 -14.76
N ALA A 189 1.73 25.80 -13.64
CA ALA A 189 2.17 27.02 -12.94
C ALA A 189 3.37 27.73 -13.61
N ILE A 190 3.98 27.13 -14.64
CA ILE A 190 5.12 27.73 -15.36
C ILE A 190 4.62 28.60 -16.51
N SER A 191 5.16 29.82 -16.64
CA SER A 191 4.80 30.72 -17.74
C SER A 191 5.14 30.13 -19.11
N ALA A 192 4.33 30.45 -20.12
CA ALA A 192 4.44 29.86 -21.46
C ALA A 192 5.80 30.13 -22.14
N ASP A 193 6.42 31.26 -21.82
CA ASP A 193 7.69 31.72 -22.37
C ASP A 193 8.93 31.18 -21.63
N LYS A 194 8.79 30.69 -20.39
CA LYS A 194 9.93 30.22 -19.58
C LYS A 194 10.58 28.97 -20.16
N VAL A 195 11.90 28.96 -20.31
CA VAL A 195 12.66 27.86 -20.93
C VAL A 195 13.87 27.47 -20.11
N TYR A 196 14.25 26.19 -20.22
CA TYR A 196 15.52 25.67 -19.74
C TYR A 196 16.32 25.14 -20.94
N VAL A 197 17.54 25.65 -21.11
CA VAL A 197 18.45 25.25 -22.18
C VAL A 197 19.77 24.82 -21.55
N THR A 198 20.18 23.57 -21.81
CA THR A 198 21.49 23.07 -21.38
C THR A 198 22.27 22.64 -22.61
N ALA A 199 23.47 23.21 -22.79
CA ALA A 199 24.29 22.96 -23.96
C ALA A 199 25.77 23.24 -23.69
N ARG A 200 26.64 22.66 -24.51
CA ARG A 200 28.04 23.07 -24.63
C ARG A 200 28.11 24.39 -25.38
N VAL A 201 28.76 25.39 -24.77
CA VAL A 201 28.97 26.71 -25.35
C VAL A 201 30.04 26.61 -26.44
N LEU A 202 29.73 27.06 -27.65
CA LEU A 202 30.65 27.00 -28.79
C LEU A 202 31.52 28.26 -28.90
N ALA A 203 30.93 29.42 -28.62
CA ALA A 203 31.62 30.71 -28.61
C ALA A 203 30.95 31.67 -27.63
N VAL A 204 31.73 32.62 -27.09
CA VAL A 204 31.25 33.65 -26.17
C VAL A 204 31.70 35.01 -26.67
N ASP A 205 30.75 35.93 -26.85
CA ASP A 205 31.04 37.36 -26.94
C ASP A 205 30.89 37.95 -25.53
N SER A 206 32.03 38.14 -24.88
CA SER A 206 32.09 38.62 -23.49
C SER A 206 31.73 40.11 -23.36
N SER A 207 31.78 40.86 -24.46
CA SER A 207 31.45 42.29 -24.53
C SER A 207 29.94 42.51 -24.69
N ALA A 208 29.32 41.78 -25.62
CA ALA A 208 27.87 41.81 -25.84
C ALA A 208 27.08 40.90 -24.87
N LYS A 209 27.78 40.10 -24.06
CA LYS A 209 27.20 39.10 -23.15
C LYS A 209 26.30 38.10 -23.90
N LEU A 210 26.82 37.57 -25.01
CA LEU A 210 26.15 36.56 -25.85
C LEU A 210 26.91 35.23 -25.82
N ALA A 211 26.19 34.13 -25.67
CA ALA A 211 26.73 32.77 -25.77
C ALA A 211 26.10 32.06 -26.97
N SER A 212 26.95 31.60 -27.90
CA SER A 212 26.51 30.84 -29.08
C SER A 212 26.52 29.34 -28.78
N LEU A 213 25.40 28.68 -29.02
CA LEU A 213 25.19 27.25 -28.77
C LEU A 213 25.10 26.43 -30.07
N GLY A 214 25.24 27.08 -31.23
CA GLY A 214 25.12 26.47 -32.56
C GLY A 214 23.68 26.42 -33.08
N PHE A 215 22.72 26.03 -32.24
CA PHE A 215 21.28 26.00 -32.59
C PHE A 215 20.52 27.25 -32.12
N THR A 216 21.10 28.02 -31.20
CA THR A 216 20.54 29.29 -30.71
C THR A 216 21.65 30.16 -30.12
N THR A 217 21.34 31.43 -29.90
CA THR A 217 22.18 32.38 -29.16
C THR A 217 21.45 32.80 -27.89
N VAL A 218 22.16 32.79 -26.76
CA VAL A 218 21.63 33.18 -25.44
C VAL A 218 22.23 34.52 -25.03
N ALA A 219 21.38 35.51 -24.76
CA ALA A 219 21.81 36.74 -24.09
C ALA A 219 21.78 36.53 -22.58
N TYR A 220 22.90 36.83 -21.90
CA TYR A 220 23.05 36.61 -20.46
C TYR A 220 23.45 37.87 -19.69
N ALA A 221 23.28 39.05 -20.29
CA ALA A 221 23.64 40.33 -19.67
C ALA A 221 22.94 40.58 -18.31
N GLN A 222 21.68 40.13 -18.17
CA GLN A 222 20.86 40.29 -16.97
C GLN A 222 20.83 39.03 -16.09
N ALA A 223 21.60 38.00 -16.45
CA ALA A 223 21.49 36.70 -15.82
C ALA A 223 22.35 36.62 -14.54
N THR A 224 21.75 36.13 -13.45
CA THR A 224 22.51 35.78 -12.25
C THR A 224 23.24 34.45 -12.45
N GLY A 225 24.55 34.43 -12.26
CA GLY A 225 25.41 33.27 -12.51
C GLY A 225 25.84 32.51 -11.26
N SER A 226 26.10 31.21 -11.41
CA SER A 226 26.86 30.41 -10.43
C SER A 226 27.99 29.64 -11.14
N GLY A 227 29.24 29.99 -10.85
CA GLY A 227 30.44 29.41 -11.47
C GLY A 227 31.49 30.45 -11.89
N SER A 228 32.53 30.01 -12.60
CA SER A 228 33.49 30.88 -13.30
C SER A 228 32.83 31.55 -14.52
N ALA A 229 33.43 32.64 -15.02
CA ALA A 229 32.93 33.32 -16.22
C ALA A 229 32.76 32.33 -17.39
N ILE A 230 31.58 32.34 -18.04
CA ILE A 230 31.23 31.41 -19.12
C ILE A 230 32.32 31.42 -20.21
N GLN A 231 32.89 30.25 -20.52
CA GLN A 231 33.87 30.05 -21.58
C GLN A 231 33.36 29.12 -22.69
N ALA A 232 33.98 29.22 -23.86
CA ALA A 232 33.78 28.24 -24.93
C ALA A 232 34.28 26.86 -24.47
N GLY A 233 33.50 25.82 -24.78
CA GLY A 233 33.75 24.45 -24.40
C GLY A 233 33.05 23.99 -23.11
N GLU A 234 32.55 24.91 -22.28
CA GLU A 234 31.84 24.60 -21.05
C GLU A 234 30.38 24.19 -21.31
N ILE A 235 29.85 23.30 -20.47
CA ILE A 235 28.43 22.95 -20.48
C ILE A 235 27.72 23.85 -19.47
N ILE A 236 26.81 24.68 -19.96
CA ILE A 236 26.06 25.65 -19.17
C ILE A 236 24.56 25.35 -19.28
N ARG A 237 23.86 25.46 -18.15
CA ARG A 237 22.39 25.49 -18.10
C ARG A 237 21.95 26.93 -17.94
N PHE A 238 21.13 27.39 -18.88
CA PHE A 238 20.47 28.68 -18.89
C PHE A 238 19.00 28.53 -18.52
N GLU A 239 18.53 29.40 -17.64
CA GLU A 239 17.12 29.63 -17.38
C GLU A 239 16.73 31.00 -17.90
N GLY A 240 15.59 31.10 -18.59
CA GLY A 240 15.20 32.37 -19.18
C GLY A 240 13.88 32.29 -19.91
N THR A 241 13.68 33.22 -20.84
CA THR A 241 12.50 33.32 -21.70
C THR A 241 12.89 33.16 -23.16
N ALA A 242 12.11 32.39 -23.93
CA ALA A 242 12.27 32.32 -25.38
C ALA A 242 11.76 33.60 -26.05
N THR A 243 12.54 34.14 -26.98
CA THR A 243 12.18 35.34 -27.76
C THR A 243 12.02 34.98 -29.23
N ALA A 244 10.78 34.86 -29.70
CA ALA A 244 10.50 34.61 -31.11
C ALA A 244 10.88 35.83 -31.97
N GLY A 245 11.56 35.60 -33.10
CA GLY A 245 11.82 36.63 -34.12
C GLY A 245 13.00 37.58 -33.87
N SER A 246 13.89 37.28 -32.91
CA SER A 246 15.09 38.08 -32.63
C SER A 246 16.38 37.32 -33.00
N THR A 247 17.50 38.04 -33.22
CA THR A 247 18.85 37.45 -33.42
C THR A 247 19.34 36.65 -32.21
N THR A 248 18.72 36.87 -31.04
CA THR A 248 18.90 36.11 -29.81
C THR A 248 17.66 35.23 -29.57
N GLY A 249 17.83 33.92 -29.50
CA GLY A 249 16.70 32.99 -29.32
C GLY A 249 16.25 32.83 -27.87
N VAL A 250 17.09 33.18 -26.90
CA VAL A 250 16.80 33.09 -25.46
C VAL A 250 17.41 34.27 -24.69
N ILE A 251 16.62 34.89 -23.81
CA ILE A 251 17.11 35.86 -22.82
C ILE A 251 17.20 35.13 -21.48
N ALA A 252 18.42 34.92 -20.99
CA ALA A 252 18.66 34.25 -19.72
C ALA A 252 18.46 35.20 -18.53
N THR A 253 17.76 34.72 -17.51
CA THR A 253 17.64 35.34 -16.18
C THR A 253 18.58 34.69 -15.17
N ALA A 254 19.00 33.46 -15.42
CA ALA A 254 20.01 32.78 -14.62
C ALA A 254 20.84 31.81 -15.47
N TRP A 255 22.07 31.55 -15.03
CA TRP A 255 22.88 30.48 -15.59
C TRP A 255 23.70 29.77 -14.51
N ARG A 256 24.04 28.52 -14.80
CA ARG A 256 24.91 27.70 -13.95
C ARG A 256 25.79 26.79 -14.78
N GLN A 257 27.01 26.61 -14.35
CA GLN A 257 27.88 25.59 -14.92
C GLN A 257 27.35 24.18 -14.55
N VAL A 258 27.17 23.32 -15.55
CA VAL A 258 26.71 21.95 -15.35
C VAL A 258 27.93 21.08 -15.13
N GLY A 259 28.16 20.75 -13.87
CA GLY A 259 29.35 20.02 -13.44
C GLY A 259 29.40 19.98 -11.92
N SER A 260 28.40 19.35 -11.30
CA SER A 260 28.41 19.16 -9.85
C SER A 260 29.35 18.01 -9.51
N LYS A 261 30.50 18.32 -8.89
CA LYS A 261 31.37 17.33 -8.22
C LYS A 261 30.49 16.40 -7.39
N ALA A 262 30.47 15.11 -7.71
CA ALA A 262 29.83 14.16 -6.81
C ALA A 262 30.72 14.07 -5.55
N PRO A 263 30.16 13.76 -4.38
CA PRO A 263 30.99 13.53 -3.20
C PRO A 263 31.99 12.40 -3.49
N GLN A 264 33.22 12.56 -2.98
CA GLN A 264 34.28 11.57 -3.12
C GLN A 264 33.81 10.23 -2.53
N GLY A 265 34.06 9.12 -3.24
CA GLY A 265 33.59 7.79 -2.82
C GLY A 265 33.18 6.90 -3.99
N ASN A 266 32.38 5.87 -3.71
CA ASN A 266 31.92 4.95 -4.74
C ASN A 266 30.86 5.63 -5.62
N ILE A 267 31.00 5.51 -6.95
CA ILE A 267 30.08 6.09 -7.93
C ILE A 267 29.60 5.04 -8.92
N THR A 268 28.30 5.08 -9.21
CA THR A 268 27.71 4.48 -10.41
C THR A 268 27.15 5.59 -11.29
N LEU A 269 27.66 5.68 -12.52
CA LEU A 269 27.30 6.70 -13.50
C LEU A 269 26.72 6.03 -14.74
N ARG A 270 25.48 6.36 -15.10
CA ARG A 270 24.99 6.20 -16.46
C ARG A 270 25.10 7.55 -17.17
N GLY A 271 25.79 7.57 -18.32
CA GLY A 271 26.08 8.80 -19.05
C GLY A 271 26.48 8.54 -20.50
N VAL A 272 26.72 9.63 -21.23
CA VAL A 272 27.05 9.59 -22.67
C VAL A 272 28.56 9.71 -22.86
N VAL A 273 29.11 8.88 -23.76
CA VAL A 273 30.52 8.93 -24.15
C VAL A 273 30.78 10.18 -24.99
N THR A 274 31.58 11.11 -24.46
CA THR A 274 31.90 12.39 -25.11
C THR A 274 33.24 12.35 -25.83
N SER A 275 34.20 11.58 -25.32
CA SER A 275 35.47 11.31 -25.98
C SER A 275 35.92 9.88 -25.73
N ARG A 276 36.69 9.31 -26.65
CA ARG A 276 37.28 7.99 -26.52
C ARG A 276 38.62 7.93 -27.25
N PRO A 277 39.51 7.00 -26.87
CA PRO A 277 40.65 6.61 -27.70
C PRO A 277 40.19 6.12 -29.08
N THR A 278 40.93 6.51 -30.12
CA THR A 278 40.79 5.98 -31.49
C THR A 278 42.13 5.44 -31.96
N ALA A 279 42.15 4.63 -33.03
CA ALA A 279 43.40 4.16 -33.63
C ALA A 279 44.34 5.33 -34.04
N ALA A 280 43.75 6.46 -34.45
CA ALA A 280 44.49 7.68 -34.82
C ALA A 280 44.89 8.56 -33.62
N SER A 281 44.32 8.35 -32.44
CA SER A 281 44.59 9.16 -31.23
C SER A 281 44.46 8.30 -29.96
N PRO A 282 45.37 7.33 -29.77
CA PRO A 282 45.25 6.30 -28.72
C PRO A 282 45.36 6.85 -27.30
N ASN A 283 45.95 8.03 -27.13
CA ASN A 283 46.13 8.67 -25.81
C ASN A 283 44.95 9.57 -25.40
N THR A 284 43.90 9.67 -26.21
CA THR A 284 42.71 10.47 -25.86
C THR A 284 41.95 9.78 -24.74
N PRO A 285 41.70 10.41 -23.58
CA PRO A 285 40.99 9.77 -22.49
C PRO A 285 39.54 9.41 -22.88
N LEU A 286 39.03 8.31 -22.33
CA LEU A 286 37.61 8.03 -22.31
C LEU A 286 36.95 9.02 -21.34
N VAL A 287 35.98 9.79 -21.84
CA VAL A 287 35.22 10.75 -21.02
C VAL A 287 33.73 10.45 -21.17
N VAL A 288 33.04 10.38 -20.03
CA VAL A 288 31.59 10.13 -19.93
C VAL A 288 30.98 11.22 -19.07
N ASP A 289 30.05 12.00 -19.61
CA ASP A 289 29.42 13.15 -18.92
C ASP A 289 30.43 14.09 -18.21
N GLY A 290 31.62 14.26 -18.79
CA GLY A 290 32.70 15.09 -18.24
C GLY A 290 33.61 14.40 -17.21
N TYR A 291 33.36 13.14 -16.87
CA TYR A 291 34.24 12.33 -16.01
C TYR A 291 35.27 11.57 -16.84
N THR A 292 36.54 11.70 -16.46
CA THR A 292 37.64 10.94 -17.07
C THR A 292 37.68 9.52 -16.52
N ILE A 293 37.77 8.54 -17.41
CA ILE A 293 37.83 7.12 -17.06
C ILE A 293 39.17 6.55 -17.55
N PRO A 294 40.19 6.46 -16.68
CA PRO A 294 41.45 5.84 -17.03
C PRO A 294 41.26 4.32 -17.14
N LEU A 295 41.22 3.82 -18.38
CA LEU A 295 41.16 2.40 -18.69
C LEU A 295 42.52 1.90 -19.21
N SER A 296 42.84 0.64 -18.94
CA SER A 296 43.98 -0.03 -19.56
C SER A 296 43.73 -0.27 -21.06
N GLN A 297 44.80 -0.42 -21.84
CA GLN A 297 44.70 -0.72 -23.27
C GLN A 297 43.93 -2.02 -23.54
N ALA A 298 44.04 -3.00 -22.63
CA ALA A 298 43.29 -4.26 -22.71
C ALA A 298 41.78 -4.05 -22.48
N ALA A 299 41.40 -3.23 -21.49
CA ALA A 299 39.99 -2.91 -21.22
C ALA A 299 39.34 -2.09 -22.34
N LEU A 300 40.11 -1.20 -22.99
CA LEU A 300 39.66 -0.45 -24.16
C LEU A 300 39.45 -1.35 -25.39
N THR A 301 40.38 -2.28 -25.63
CA THR A 301 40.27 -3.25 -26.72
C THR A 301 39.07 -4.19 -26.55
N ALA A 302 38.65 -4.46 -25.32
CA ALA A 302 37.44 -5.25 -25.02
C ALA A 302 36.12 -4.50 -25.30
N LEU A 303 36.17 -3.18 -25.52
CA LEU A 303 35.01 -2.33 -25.80
C LEU A 303 34.93 -1.98 -27.30
N THR A 304 35.00 -2.99 -28.17
CA THR A 304 35.12 -2.83 -29.64
C THR A 304 34.02 -1.97 -30.27
N ASP A 305 32.83 -1.98 -29.68
CA ASP A 305 31.64 -1.31 -30.23
C ASP A 305 31.36 0.05 -29.56
N LEU A 306 32.24 0.51 -28.66
CA LEU A 306 32.08 1.81 -28.02
C LEU A 306 32.29 2.94 -29.04
N ARG A 307 31.35 3.87 -29.10
CA ARG A 307 31.39 5.04 -29.99
C ARG A 307 31.13 6.31 -29.18
N ARG A 308 31.53 7.47 -29.72
CA ARG A 308 31.05 8.75 -29.19
C ARG A 308 29.52 8.80 -29.36
N GLY A 309 28.82 9.27 -28.34
CA GLY A 309 27.35 9.22 -28.28
C GLY A 309 26.78 7.90 -27.73
N SER A 310 27.59 6.86 -27.51
CA SER A 310 27.12 5.66 -26.80
C SER A 310 26.74 6.00 -25.36
N THR A 311 25.67 5.40 -24.86
CA THR A 311 25.34 5.44 -23.43
C THR A 311 26.01 4.28 -22.72
N VAL A 312 26.71 4.57 -21.62
CA VAL A 312 27.43 3.57 -20.84
C VAL A 312 27.03 3.62 -19.37
N GLU A 313 27.17 2.49 -18.69
CA GLU A 313 27.18 2.39 -17.23
C GLU A 313 28.63 2.23 -16.76
N VAL A 314 29.04 3.07 -15.82
CA VAL A 314 30.39 3.15 -15.25
C VAL A 314 30.29 2.96 -13.75
N LYS A 315 31.04 2.01 -13.20
CA LYS A 315 31.13 1.79 -11.75
C LYS A 315 32.58 1.89 -11.31
N GLY A 316 32.87 2.69 -10.29
CA GLY A 316 34.22 2.86 -9.76
C GLY A 316 34.29 3.80 -8.57
N GLN A 317 35.49 4.32 -8.29
CA GLN A 317 35.75 5.28 -7.22
C GLN A 317 35.99 6.66 -7.80
N LEU A 318 35.17 7.64 -7.41
CA LEU A 318 35.37 9.02 -7.83
C LEU A 318 36.51 9.65 -7.03
N ASP A 319 37.51 10.15 -7.74
CA ASP A 319 38.50 11.10 -7.26
C ASP A 319 38.45 12.39 -8.11
N GLN A 320 37.86 13.44 -7.56
CA GLN A 320 37.60 14.73 -8.20
C GLN A 320 36.72 14.60 -9.46
N THR A 321 37.34 14.49 -10.64
CA THR A 321 36.68 14.32 -11.94
C THR A 321 37.09 13.02 -12.63
N THR A 322 37.83 12.16 -11.94
CA THR A 322 38.37 10.90 -12.47
C THR A 322 37.71 9.72 -11.76
N ILE A 323 37.19 8.74 -12.51
CA ILE A 323 36.63 7.51 -11.94
C ILE A 323 37.68 6.42 -12.01
N LEU A 324 38.35 6.16 -10.89
CA LEU A 324 39.38 5.14 -10.74
C LEU A 324 38.77 3.75 -10.60
N ASN A 325 39.55 2.71 -10.94
CA ASN A 325 39.13 1.30 -10.85
C ASN A 325 37.78 1.03 -11.55
N ALA A 326 37.57 1.69 -12.69
CA ALA A 326 36.30 1.69 -13.36
C ALA A 326 36.02 0.40 -14.14
N SER A 327 34.80 -0.11 -14.00
CA SER A 327 34.20 -1.03 -14.97
C SER A 327 33.23 -0.25 -15.87
N VAL A 328 33.28 -0.50 -17.18
CA VAL A 328 32.45 0.17 -18.18
C VAL A 328 31.63 -0.87 -18.93
N ARG A 329 30.32 -0.66 -19.01
CA ARG A 329 29.39 -1.50 -19.76
C ARG A 329 28.62 -0.63 -20.75
N ILE A 330 28.63 -1.02 -22.02
CA ILE A 330 27.79 -0.38 -23.03
C ILE A 330 26.35 -0.76 -22.74
N ILE A 331 25.50 0.24 -22.53
CA ILE A 331 24.07 0.03 -22.32
C ILE A 331 23.27 0.52 -23.52
N GLY A 332 23.81 1.36 -24.40
CA GLY A 332 23.13 1.78 -25.62
C GLY A 332 24.08 2.39 -26.65
N TYR A 333 23.66 2.36 -27.91
CA TYR A 333 24.41 2.83 -29.06
C TYR A 333 23.95 4.22 -29.51
N PRO A 334 24.78 5.01 -30.21
CA PRO A 334 24.39 6.33 -30.71
C PRO A 334 23.24 6.19 -31.71
N ILE A 335 22.18 7.00 -31.54
CA ILE A 335 21.01 7.02 -32.44
C ILE A 335 21.43 7.46 -33.85
N ASP A 336 22.25 8.50 -33.93
CA ASP A 336 22.86 8.98 -35.17
C ASP A 336 24.39 8.92 -35.02
N PRO A 337 25.14 8.29 -35.94
CA PRO A 337 26.60 8.31 -35.93
C PRO A 337 27.12 9.76 -35.98
N LEU A 338 28.17 10.03 -35.21
CA LEU A 338 28.88 11.31 -35.28
C LEU A 338 29.85 11.33 -36.47
N PRO A 339 30.20 12.52 -37.00
CA PRO A 339 31.18 12.63 -38.09
C PRO A 339 32.48 11.88 -37.78
N GLY A 340 32.90 11.00 -38.70
CA GLY A 340 34.09 10.15 -38.56
C GLY A 340 33.89 8.88 -37.73
N GLU A 341 32.65 8.51 -37.37
CA GLU A 341 32.32 7.23 -36.73
C GLU A 341 31.47 6.37 -37.69
N GLU A 342 31.82 5.09 -37.83
CA GLU A 342 30.99 4.13 -38.59
C GLU A 342 29.72 3.78 -37.81
N SER A 343 28.61 3.57 -38.52
CA SER A 343 27.37 3.06 -37.95
C SER A 343 27.57 1.62 -37.46
N VAL A 344 27.23 1.36 -36.20
CA VAL A 344 27.17 0.00 -35.65
C VAL A 344 25.72 -0.42 -35.59
N GLN A 345 25.38 -1.55 -36.22
CA GLN A 345 24.05 -2.14 -36.01
C GLN A 345 23.97 -2.65 -34.57
N GLU A 346 22.89 -2.26 -33.86
CA GLU A 346 22.55 -2.84 -32.57
C GLU A 346 22.51 -4.38 -32.73
N PRO A 347 23.28 -5.15 -31.93
CA PRO A 347 23.26 -6.60 -32.01
C PRO A 347 21.83 -7.11 -31.89
N ALA A 348 21.45 -8.05 -32.76
CA ALA A 348 20.15 -8.70 -32.62
C ALA A 348 20.03 -9.30 -31.20
N PRO A 349 18.87 -9.17 -30.53
CA PRO A 349 18.64 -9.80 -29.23
C PRO A 349 19.09 -11.26 -29.25
N GLN A 350 20.06 -11.65 -28.41
CA GLN A 350 20.40 -13.06 -28.32
C GLN A 350 19.23 -13.85 -27.69
N PRO A 351 18.83 -15.00 -28.24
CA PRO A 351 17.81 -15.84 -27.62
C PRO A 351 18.25 -16.24 -26.20
N GLY A 352 17.58 -15.71 -25.18
CA GLY A 352 17.87 -16.00 -23.77
C GLY A 352 18.87 -15.08 -23.06
N ALA A 353 19.52 -14.13 -23.75
CA ALA A 353 20.17 -13.01 -23.08
C ALA A 353 19.13 -11.89 -22.90
N PRO A 354 18.95 -11.29 -21.72
CA PRO A 354 17.92 -10.27 -21.52
C PRO A 354 18.19 -9.08 -22.45
N PRO A 355 17.35 -8.84 -23.48
CA PRO A 355 17.49 -7.70 -24.38
C PRO A 355 16.92 -6.41 -23.79
N TYR A 356 16.42 -6.45 -22.55
CA TYR A 356 15.53 -5.45 -21.98
C TYR A 356 16.04 -4.99 -20.61
N ASP A 357 15.88 -3.70 -20.32
CA ASP A 357 15.95 -3.21 -18.94
C ASP A 357 14.67 -3.70 -18.23
N ASP A 358 14.82 -4.54 -17.19
CA ASP A 358 13.70 -4.93 -16.34
C ASP A 358 13.22 -3.70 -15.55
N TYR A 359 11.95 -3.33 -15.73
CA TYR A 359 11.33 -2.26 -14.95
C TYR A 359 10.54 -2.86 -13.79
N LEU A 360 10.73 -2.28 -12.61
CA LEU A 360 10.01 -2.65 -11.41
C LEU A 360 9.29 -1.42 -10.86
N ILE A 361 7.96 -1.40 -10.91
CA ILE A 361 7.14 -0.40 -10.23
C ILE A 361 6.57 -1.05 -8.98
N LYS A 362 7.09 -0.75 -7.79
CA LYS A 362 6.46 -1.17 -6.53
C LYS A 362 5.46 -0.12 -6.04
N GLY A 363 4.29 -0.57 -5.62
CA GLY A 363 3.27 0.21 -4.90
C GLY A 363 2.73 1.44 -5.63
N GLY A 364 2.12 1.26 -6.79
CA GLY A 364 1.39 2.32 -7.50
C GLY A 364 -0.12 2.17 -7.38
N THR A 365 -0.85 3.28 -7.23
CA THR A 365 -2.32 3.29 -7.34
C THR A 365 -2.73 3.38 -8.81
N VAL A 366 -3.57 2.47 -9.27
CA VAL A 366 -4.13 2.51 -10.63
C VAL A 366 -5.04 3.75 -10.75
N GLU A 367 -4.67 4.68 -11.62
CA GLU A 367 -5.33 5.98 -11.81
C GLU A 367 -6.52 5.88 -12.78
N SER A 368 -6.40 5.03 -13.81
CA SER A 368 -7.45 4.81 -14.81
C SER A 368 -7.28 3.46 -15.48
N VAL A 369 -8.37 2.90 -16.01
CA VAL A 369 -8.39 1.65 -16.77
C VAL A 369 -9.16 1.89 -18.08
N ASP A 370 -8.56 1.53 -19.21
CA ASP A 370 -9.14 1.56 -20.55
C ASP A 370 -9.25 0.13 -21.09
N LEU A 371 -10.44 -0.44 -20.95
CA LEU A 371 -10.73 -1.81 -21.36
C LEU A 371 -10.70 -1.99 -22.90
N ALA A 372 -10.99 -0.93 -23.66
CA ALA A 372 -11.01 -1.00 -25.12
C ALA A 372 -9.58 -1.07 -25.69
N ASP A 373 -8.64 -0.36 -25.08
CA ASP A 373 -7.22 -0.43 -25.44
C ASP A 373 -6.40 -1.43 -24.59
N ASN A 374 -7.07 -2.18 -23.71
CA ASN A 374 -6.46 -3.17 -22.81
C ASN A 374 -5.26 -2.59 -22.03
N SER A 375 -5.47 -1.41 -21.44
CA SER A 375 -4.43 -0.62 -20.80
C SER A 375 -4.91 0.02 -19.50
N PHE A 376 -3.98 0.42 -18.64
CA PHE A 376 -4.26 1.17 -17.41
C PHE A 376 -3.17 2.22 -17.18
N VAL A 377 -3.45 3.20 -16.31
CA VAL A 377 -2.48 4.24 -15.94
C VAL A 377 -2.05 4.05 -14.50
N LEU A 378 -0.74 4.05 -14.29
CA LEU A 378 -0.09 3.90 -12.98
C LEU A 378 0.98 4.99 -12.85
N ARG A 379 0.85 5.89 -11.88
CA ARG A 379 1.78 7.02 -11.67
C ARG A 379 1.99 7.86 -12.95
N GLY A 380 0.90 8.16 -13.67
CA GLY A 380 0.90 8.86 -14.96
C GLY A 380 1.49 8.10 -16.15
N ILE A 381 1.95 6.86 -15.95
CA ILE A 381 2.50 6.01 -17.01
C ILE A 381 1.40 5.09 -17.52
N ARG A 382 1.14 5.15 -18.82
CA ARG A 382 0.23 4.22 -19.48
C ARG A 382 0.90 2.87 -19.66
N ILE A 383 0.27 1.82 -19.16
CA ILE A 383 0.71 0.43 -19.25
C ILE A 383 -0.27 -0.30 -20.16
N LYS A 384 0.20 -0.74 -21.32
CA LYS A 384 -0.59 -1.55 -22.26
C LYS A 384 -0.20 -3.02 -22.16
N MET A 385 -1.20 -3.88 -22.07
CA MET A 385 -1.00 -5.33 -22.01
C MET A 385 -0.73 -5.93 -23.39
N PRO A 386 -0.07 -7.10 -23.47
CA PRO A 386 0.12 -7.81 -24.71
C PRO A 386 -1.16 -8.13 -25.46
N ALA A 387 -1.10 -8.14 -26.80
CA ALA A 387 -2.22 -8.52 -27.63
C ALA A 387 -2.70 -9.94 -27.27
N GLY A 388 -3.95 -10.08 -26.84
CA GLY A 388 -4.55 -11.35 -26.40
C GLY A 388 -4.39 -11.68 -24.91
N ALA A 389 -3.63 -10.90 -24.13
CA ALA A 389 -3.57 -11.03 -22.68
C ALA A 389 -4.71 -10.24 -22.02
N ALA A 390 -5.42 -10.81 -21.04
CA ALA A 390 -6.40 -10.05 -20.25
C ALA A 390 -5.70 -9.19 -19.19
N LEU A 391 -6.29 -8.06 -18.82
CA LEU A 391 -5.87 -7.32 -17.62
C LEU A 391 -6.02 -8.24 -16.38
N PRO A 392 -5.02 -8.30 -15.49
CA PRO A 392 -5.13 -9.07 -14.25
C PRO A 392 -6.30 -8.56 -13.41
N PRO A 393 -7.06 -9.44 -12.75
CA PRO A 393 -8.24 -9.05 -11.97
C PRO A 393 -7.92 -8.11 -10.81
N GLU A 394 -6.65 -7.98 -10.42
CA GLU A 394 -6.19 -7.07 -9.38
C GLU A 394 -5.97 -5.63 -9.87
N VAL A 395 -6.09 -5.38 -11.18
CA VAL A 395 -5.97 -4.05 -11.81
C VAL A 395 -7.36 -3.41 -11.94
N TYR A 396 -7.70 -2.53 -10.99
CA TYR A 396 -8.90 -1.69 -11.05
C TYR A 396 -8.57 -0.31 -10.49
N VAL A 397 -9.33 0.72 -10.86
CA VAL A 397 -9.07 2.10 -10.42
C VAL A 397 -9.03 2.17 -8.89
N GLY A 398 -7.93 2.68 -8.34
CA GLY A 398 -7.68 2.75 -6.90
C GLY A 398 -6.96 1.54 -6.30
N SER A 399 -6.77 0.44 -7.04
CA SER A 399 -5.97 -0.69 -6.55
C SER A 399 -4.51 -0.29 -6.44
N VAL A 400 -3.84 -0.73 -5.37
CA VAL A 400 -2.40 -0.56 -5.22
C VAL A 400 -1.73 -1.82 -5.72
N ILE A 401 -0.97 -1.70 -6.80
CA ILE A 401 -0.28 -2.82 -7.43
C ILE A 401 1.18 -2.50 -7.61
N SER A 402 1.98 -3.53 -7.45
CA SER A 402 3.35 -3.58 -7.91
C SER A 402 3.37 -4.31 -9.26
N ILE A 403 4.11 -3.79 -10.24
CA ILE A 403 4.35 -4.45 -11.52
C ILE A 403 5.84 -4.69 -11.71
N ALA A 404 6.19 -5.90 -12.12
CA ALA A 404 7.51 -6.23 -12.63
C ALA A 404 7.36 -6.68 -14.09
N GLY A 405 8.20 -6.17 -14.99
CA GLY A 405 8.11 -6.59 -16.38
C GLY A 405 9.12 -5.98 -17.33
N GLN A 406 9.20 -6.60 -18.51
CA GLN A 406 10.03 -6.15 -19.63
C GLN A 406 9.26 -5.13 -20.45
N VAL A 407 9.86 -3.96 -20.69
CA VAL A 407 9.22 -2.85 -21.42
C VAL A 407 9.75 -2.78 -22.85
N ARG A 408 8.84 -2.54 -23.79
CA ARG A 408 9.11 -1.98 -25.11
C ARG A 408 8.34 -0.67 -25.28
N LEU A 409 8.94 0.33 -25.93
CA LEU A 409 8.14 1.38 -26.54
C LEU A 409 7.88 1.05 -28.00
N ASP A 410 6.62 1.12 -28.39
CA ASP A 410 6.23 1.24 -29.80
C ASP A 410 5.76 2.67 -30.07
N GLN A 411 5.23 2.89 -31.28
CA GLN A 411 4.73 4.21 -31.71
C GLN A 411 3.50 4.69 -30.90
N ASN A 412 2.97 3.86 -29.99
CA ASN A 412 1.70 4.03 -29.28
C ASN A 412 1.84 4.06 -27.74
N GLY A 413 3.06 3.95 -27.18
CA GLY A 413 3.34 4.12 -25.74
C GLY A 413 4.25 3.04 -25.13
N LEU A 414 4.28 2.98 -23.79
CA LEU A 414 4.94 1.87 -23.06
C LEU A 414 4.08 0.61 -23.17
N TYR A 415 4.67 -0.42 -23.75
CA TYR A 415 4.14 -1.76 -23.86
C TYR A 415 4.97 -2.68 -22.97
N PHE A 416 4.33 -3.41 -22.05
CA PHE A 416 5.03 -4.43 -21.29
C PHE A 416 4.86 -5.77 -22.01
N GLU A 417 5.97 -6.44 -22.38
CA GLU A 417 5.92 -7.76 -23.05
C GLU A 417 5.47 -8.87 -22.11
N SER A 418 5.77 -8.71 -20.82
CA SER A 418 5.28 -9.55 -19.74
C SER A 418 5.08 -8.66 -18.51
N VAL A 419 3.94 -8.82 -17.84
CA VAL A 419 3.61 -8.12 -16.60
C VAL A 419 3.34 -9.16 -15.53
N VAL A 420 4.10 -9.12 -14.44
CA VAL A 420 3.74 -9.78 -13.19
C VAL A 420 3.17 -8.71 -12.27
N THR A 421 1.85 -8.75 -12.07
CA THR A 421 1.18 -7.93 -11.04
C THR A 421 1.33 -8.62 -9.69
N GLN A 422 1.92 -7.92 -8.74
CA GLN A 422 1.89 -8.26 -7.33
C GLN A 422 1.01 -7.22 -6.64
N PRO A 423 -0.22 -7.56 -6.25
CA PRO A 423 -1.06 -6.64 -5.50
C PRO A 423 -0.36 -6.28 -4.18
N ASP A 424 -0.31 -5.00 -3.86
CA ASP A 424 -0.06 -4.62 -2.47
C ASP A 424 -1.33 -5.01 -1.71
N ARG A 425 -1.18 -5.74 -0.60
CA ARG A 425 -2.30 -6.27 0.21
C ARG A 425 -3.04 -7.45 -0.38
N GLN A 426 -2.29 -8.52 -0.60
CA GLN A 426 -2.86 -9.84 -0.84
C GLN A 426 -3.35 -10.48 0.46
N TRP A 427 -4.55 -11.06 0.38
CA TRP A 427 -4.95 -12.11 1.28
C TRP A 427 -3.95 -13.27 1.17
N GLN A 428 -3.46 -13.74 2.30
CA GLN A 428 -2.56 -14.88 2.39
C GLN A 428 -3.31 -16.20 2.11
N THR A 429 -2.61 -17.32 2.26
CA THR A 429 -3.26 -18.63 2.27
C THR A 429 -4.03 -18.78 3.58
N PRO A 430 -5.31 -19.19 3.54
CA PRO A 430 -6.08 -19.52 4.74
C PRO A 430 -5.36 -20.53 5.63
N GLN A 431 -5.33 -20.26 6.93
CA GLN A 431 -4.76 -21.16 7.93
C GLN A 431 -5.83 -21.60 8.91
N GLN A 432 -5.78 -22.87 9.29
CA GLN A 432 -6.57 -23.40 10.41
C GLN A 432 -5.93 -22.95 11.72
N ILE A 433 -6.73 -22.38 12.63
CA ILE A 433 -6.23 -21.79 13.87
C ILE A 433 -6.71 -22.50 15.15
N SER A 434 -7.72 -23.38 15.04
CA SER A 434 -8.26 -24.12 16.19
C SER A 434 -8.47 -25.61 15.87
N ALA A 435 -8.46 -26.45 16.91
CA ALA A 435 -8.78 -27.88 16.82
C ALA A 435 -10.29 -28.13 16.89
N THR A 436 -10.99 -27.45 17.83
CA THR A 436 -12.45 -27.34 17.94
C THR A 436 -12.80 -25.87 18.22
N SER A 437 -13.97 -25.37 17.79
CA SER A 437 -14.37 -23.98 18.09
C SER A 437 -15.86 -23.72 17.90
N HIS A 438 -16.48 -23.04 18.87
CA HIS A 438 -17.89 -22.64 18.81
C HIS A 438 -18.12 -21.14 18.64
N ILE A 439 -17.25 -20.27 19.12
CA ILE A 439 -17.45 -18.81 19.06
C ILE A 439 -16.10 -18.15 18.88
N GLN A 440 -15.99 -17.21 17.94
CA GLN A 440 -14.72 -16.55 17.62
C GLN A 440 -14.91 -15.05 17.38
N ASP A 441 -13.88 -14.28 17.73
CA ASP A 441 -13.73 -12.89 17.31
C ASP A 441 -12.27 -12.55 17.01
N VAL A 442 -12.04 -11.47 16.26
CA VAL A 442 -10.71 -11.06 15.82
C VAL A 442 -10.47 -9.58 16.09
N LEU A 443 -9.25 -9.27 16.48
CA LEU A 443 -8.74 -7.91 16.63
C LEU A 443 -7.44 -7.77 15.85
N ILE A 444 -7.12 -6.55 15.42
CA ILE A 444 -5.87 -6.19 14.76
C ILE A 444 -5.42 -4.82 15.27
N ASN A 445 -4.14 -4.66 15.58
CA ASN A 445 -3.59 -3.37 16.02
C ASN A 445 -2.96 -2.59 14.84
N GLY A 446 -2.51 -1.37 15.12
CA GLY A 446 -1.88 -0.49 14.13
C GLY A 446 -0.62 -1.05 13.45
N THR A 447 0.08 -2.00 14.07
CA THR A 447 1.26 -2.67 13.46
C THR A 447 0.88 -3.90 12.61
N GLY A 448 -0.39 -4.31 12.65
CA GLY A 448 -0.91 -5.46 11.91
C GLY A 448 -0.90 -6.76 12.71
N GLN A 449 -0.44 -6.75 13.97
CA GLN A 449 -0.59 -7.92 14.84
C GLN A 449 -2.07 -8.16 15.11
N ALA A 450 -2.50 -9.40 14.92
CA ALA A 450 -3.88 -9.78 15.08
C ALA A 450 -4.03 -10.85 16.15
N ARG A 451 -5.10 -10.79 16.93
CA ARG A 451 -5.42 -11.82 17.93
C ARG A 451 -6.79 -12.38 17.61
N ILE A 452 -6.89 -13.70 17.61
CA ILE A 452 -8.17 -14.39 17.50
C ILE A 452 -8.44 -15.01 18.85
N VAL A 453 -9.67 -14.83 19.33
CA VAL A 453 -10.12 -15.36 20.61
C VAL A 453 -11.31 -16.27 20.33
N TRP A 454 -11.33 -17.44 20.94
CA TRP A 454 -12.46 -18.36 20.86
C TRP A 454 -12.73 -19.09 22.17
N ILE A 455 -13.94 -19.62 22.31
CA ILE A 455 -14.30 -20.50 23.43
C ILE A 455 -14.21 -21.94 22.93
N ASP A 456 -13.44 -22.74 23.67
CA ASP A 456 -13.28 -24.17 23.44
C ASP A 456 -14.54 -24.93 23.85
N ALA A 457 -14.97 -25.84 22.97
CA ALA A 457 -16.20 -26.60 23.10
C ALA A 457 -16.23 -27.52 24.33
N ASP A 458 -15.11 -28.20 24.55
CA ASP A 458 -15.03 -29.31 25.48
C ASP A 458 -14.68 -28.84 26.89
N SER A 459 -13.87 -27.79 26.97
CA SER A 459 -13.30 -27.32 28.23
C SER A 459 -13.95 -26.06 28.80
N ALA A 460 -14.88 -25.42 28.06
CA ALA A 460 -15.48 -24.13 28.43
C ALA A 460 -14.45 -23.00 28.63
N ASN A 461 -13.19 -23.22 28.24
CA ASN A 461 -12.12 -22.28 28.46
C ASN A 461 -11.96 -21.34 27.28
N LEU A 462 -11.41 -20.18 27.58
CA LEU A 462 -11.10 -19.18 26.60
C LEU A 462 -9.70 -19.43 26.03
N GLN A 463 -9.67 -19.59 24.72
CA GLN A 463 -8.47 -19.82 23.92
C GLN A 463 -8.16 -18.58 23.11
N SER A 464 -6.88 -18.36 22.80
CA SER A 464 -6.50 -17.33 21.84
C SER A 464 -5.22 -17.67 21.09
N THR A 465 -5.06 -17.07 19.91
CA THR A 465 -3.84 -17.14 19.10
C THR A 465 -3.46 -15.74 18.65
N LEU A 466 -2.16 -15.47 18.52
CA LEU A 466 -1.60 -14.20 18.11
C LEU A 466 -0.84 -14.35 16.79
N TYR A 467 -1.22 -13.54 15.81
CA TYR A 467 -0.52 -13.36 14.54
C TYR A 467 0.55 -12.30 14.67
N GLU A 468 1.76 -12.64 14.27
CA GLU A 468 2.90 -11.73 14.21
C GLU A 468 3.23 -11.38 12.75
N PRO A 469 3.05 -10.12 12.30
CA PRO A 469 3.28 -9.73 10.91
C PRO A 469 4.70 -9.98 10.43
N SER A 470 5.70 -9.78 11.31
CA SER A 470 7.11 -9.95 10.97
C SER A 470 7.46 -11.40 10.59
N SER A 471 6.81 -12.39 11.22
CA SER A 471 7.04 -13.82 10.93
C SER A 471 5.96 -14.45 10.05
N GLY A 472 4.74 -13.90 10.05
CA GLY A 472 3.57 -14.48 9.39
C GLY A 472 2.99 -15.71 10.07
N LEU A 473 3.36 -15.94 11.33
CA LEU A 473 2.95 -17.11 12.09
C LEU A 473 1.87 -16.75 13.11
N TRP A 474 0.96 -17.71 13.33
CA TRP A 474 0.03 -17.71 14.44
C TRP A 474 0.63 -18.48 15.61
N THR A 475 0.63 -17.88 16.79
CA THR A 475 1.19 -18.45 18.03
C THR A 475 0.10 -18.61 19.08
N PRO A 476 -0.19 -19.85 19.55
CA PRO A 476 -1.12 -20.08 20.64
C PRO A 476 -0.74 -19.29 21.89
N GLN A 477 -1.74 -18.77 22.59
CA GLN A 477 -1.57 -18.02 23.83
C GLN A 477 -2.07 -18.85 25.03
N PRO A 478 -1.66 -18.52 26.27
CA PRO A 478 -2.10 -19.25 27.46
C PRO A 478 -3.63 -19.32 27.56
N THR A 479 -4.13 -20.53 27.85
CA THR A 479 -5.55 -20.78 28.14
C THR A 479 -6.00 -19.97 29.34
N VAL A 480 -7.18 -19.38 29.24
CA VAL A 480 -7.82 -18.65 30.32
C VAL A 480 -9.03 -19.40 30.83
N SER A 481 -8.98 -19.80 32.10
CA SER A 481 -10.15 -20.37 32.75
C SER A 481 -11.21 -19.31 33.00
N LEU A 482 -12.46 -19.66 32.68
CA LEU A 482 -13.65 -18.87 33.00
C LEU A 482 -14.29 -19.28 34.35
N GLY A 483 -13.64 -20.15 35.14
CA GLY A 483 -14.15 -20.67 36.42
C GLY A 483 -15.19 -21.79 36.25
N ASN A 484 -16.04 -22.03 37.28
CA ASN A 484 -17.15 -23.01 37.26
C ASN A 484 -18.31 -22.61 36.31
N ALA A 485 -18.00 -21.96 35.19
CA ALA A 485 -18.95 -21.75 34.12
C ALA A 485 -19.20 -23.12 33.45
N THR A 486 -20.34 -23.75 33.74
CA THR A 486 -20.81 -24.92 32.99
C THR A 486 -21.25 -24.47 31.60
N VAL A 487 -20.48 -24.84 30.57
CA VAL A 487 -20.81 -24.58 29.16
C VAL A 487 -21.27 -25.91 28.54
N THR A 488 -22.56 -26.02 28.21
CA THR A 488 -23.13 -27.17 27.48
C THR A 488 -24.12 -26.70 26.43
N GLU A 489 -24.15 -27.34 25.26
CA GLU A 489 -25.00 -26.97 24.11
C GLU A 489 -26.50 -26.89 24.41
N SER A 490 -27.00 -27.65 25.39
CA SER A 490 -28.43 -27.77 25.70
C SER A 490 -28.98 -26.75 26.72
N ASN A 491 -28.12 -26.04 27.44
CA ASN A 491 -28.51 -24.87 28.25
C ASN A 491 -28.31 -23.54 27.49
N LEU A 492 -27.96 -23.61 26.20
CA LEU A 492 -27.78 -22.47 25.32
C LEU A 492 -29.11 -22.01 24.73
N GLY A 493 -29.86 -21.24 25.51
CA GLY A 493 -30.53 -20.07 24.95
C GLY A 493 -29.46 -19.06 24.53
N LEU A 494 -28.73 -19.35 23.44
CA LEU A 494 -27.66 -18.54 22.90
C LEU A 494 -28.23 -17.25 22.28
N TYR A 495 -28.68 -16.33 23.13
CA TYR A 495 -28.73 -14.93 22.76
C TYR A 495 -27.37 -14.29 23.04
N LEU A 496 -26.45 -14.67 22.14
CA LEU A 496 -25.41 -13.82 21.57
C LEU A 496 -24.17 -13.48 22.41
N GLN A 497 -23.04 -13.83 21.80
CA GLN A 497 -21.90 -12.95 21.48
C GLN A 497 -21.02 -12.53 22.68
N PRO A 498 -19.73 -12.96 22.74
CA PRO A 498 -18.72 -11.99 23.12
C PRO A 498 -18.90 -10.82 22.15
N SER A 499 -19.41 -9.71 22.66
CA SER A 499 -19.27 -8.45 21.96
C SER A 499 -17.89 -7.96 22.35
N LEU A 500 -17.03 -7.77 21.36
CA LEU A 500 -15.75 -7.12 21.52
C LEU A 500 -15.97 -5.66 21.14
N GLY A 501 -15.93 -4.75 22.12
CA GLY A 501 -15.71 -3.34 21.78
C GLY A 501 -14.23 -3.18 21.41
N LEU A 502 -13.94 -2.48 20.31
CA LEU A 502 -12.60 -2.42 19.75
C LEU A 502 -12.10 -0.98 19.70
N SER A 503 -10.90 -0.76 20.23
CA SER A 503 -10.13 0.45 20.00
C SER A 503 -8.64 0.19 20.25
N ASP A 504 -7.77 0.62 19.33
CA ASP A 504 -6.30 0.65 19.46
C ASP A 504 -5.66 -0.36 20.42
N GLY A 505 -5.81 -1.65 20.11
CA GLY A 505 -5.17 -2.69 20.87
C GLY A 505 -5.80 -2.98 22.25
N ARG A 506 -7.09 -2.67 22.44
CA ARG A 506 -7.89 -3.05 23.61
C ARG A 506 -9.19 -3.71 23.20
N ALA A 507 -9.64 -4.62 24.04
CA ALA A 507 -10.80 -5.45 23.81
C ALA A 507 -11.47 -5.78 25.16
N MET A 508 -12.73 -6.19 25.14
CA MET A 508 -13.41 -6.71 26.32
C MET A 508 -14.21 -7.95 25.97
N LEU A 509 -13.94 -9.05 26.66
CA LEU A 509 -14.79 -10.22 26.61
C LEU A 509 -16.00 -10.01 27.51
N VAL A 510 -17.18 -10.34 27.00
CA VAL A 510 -18.43 -10.34 27.77
C VAL A 510 -18.98 -11.76 27.78
N TYR A 511 -19.35 -12.26 28.97
CA TYR A 511 -19.88 -13.61 29.13
C TYR A 511 -20.83 -13.70 30.32
N GLN A 512 -21.68 -14.72 30.35
CA GLN A 512 -22.57 -15.01 31.46
C GLN A 512 -22.06 -16.21 32.25
N ALA A 513 -22.10 -16.12 33.58
CA ALA A 513 -21.81 -17.23 34.48
C ALA A 513 -22.75 -17.17 35.70
N ALA A 514 -23.35 -18.30 36.09
CA ALA A 514 -24.32 -18.37 37.19
C ALA A 514 -25.42 -17.28 37.13
N ASN A 515 -25.98 -17.05 35.93
CA ASN A 515 -26.97 -16.00 35.62
C ASN A 515 -26.51 -14.54 35.78
N CYS A 516 -25.25 -14.29 36.15
CA CYS A 516 -24.68 -12.95 36.17
C CYS A 516 -23.91 -12.64 34.88
N LEU A 517 -23.91 -11.37 34.49
CA LEU A 517 -23.11 -10.84 33.39
C LEU A 517 -21.72 -10.43 33.90
N TYR A 518 -20.68 -10.90 33.23
CA TYR A 518 -19.28 -10.58 33.53
C TYR A 518 -18.58 -9.97 32.32
N ALA A 519 -17.61 -9.10 32.60
CA ALA A 519 -16.73 -8.52 31.61
C ALA A 519 -15.27 -8.71 31.99
N LYS A 520 -14.43 -9.06 31.02
CA LYS A 520 -13.00 -9.29 31.18
C LYS A 520 -12.20 -8.46 30.15
N PRO A 521 -11.55 -7.36 30.54
CA PRO A 521 -10.74 -6.56 29.64
C PRO A 521 -9.49 -7.29 29.13
N ILE A 522 -9.06 -6.93 27.92
CA ILE A 522 -7.96 -7.53 27.16
C ILE A 522 -7.10 -6.41 26.56
N GLY A 523 -5.79 -6.47 26.78
CA GLY A 523 -4.82 -5.73 25.97
C GLY A 523 -4.31 -6.61 24.82
N VAL A 524 -4.09 -6.03 23.64
CA VAL A 524 -3.58 -6.72 22.45
C VAL A 524 -2.06 -6.87 22.50
N ALA A 525 -1.37 -5.91 23.12
CA ALA A 525 0.07 -5.95 23.37
C ALA A 525 0.45 -6.63 24.70
N SER A 526 -0.47 -6.70 25.68
CA SER A 526 -0.25 -7.42 26.92
C SER A 526 -0.81 -8.84 26.81
N SER A 527 0.02 -9.84 27.08
CA SER A 527 -0.42 -11.24 27.23
C SER A 527 -1.37 -11.45 28.41
N GLU A 528 -1.55 -10.43 29.27
CA GLU A 528 -2.29 -10.52 30.52
C GLU A 528 -3.76 -10.13 30.37
N TRP A 529 -4.60 -11.03 30.87
CA TRP A 529 -6.03 -10.82 31.04
C TRP A 529 -6.27 -10.16 32.39
N LEU A 530 -7.04 -9.07 32.41
CA LEU A 530 -7.44 -8.47 33.69
C LEU A 530 -8.45 -9.37 34.41
N THR A 531 -8.62 -9.17 35.72
CA THR A 531 -9.63 -9.88 36.51
C THR A 531 -11.02 -9.61 35.95
N ALA A 532 -11.82 -10.67 35.80
CA ALA A 532 -13.21 -10.54 35.37
C ALA A 532 -14.01 -9.77 36.44
N ARG A 533 -14.88 -8.86 35.99
CA ARG A 533 -15.72 -8.03 36.86
C ARG A 533 -17.18 -8.27 36.52
N GLN A 534 -17.99 -8.46 37.56
CA GLN A 534 -19.44 -8.58 37.44
C GLN A 534 -20.04 -7.24 37.02
N VAL A 535 -20.91 -7.26 36.01
CA VAL A 535 -21.60 -6.07 35.46
C VAL A 535 -23.02 -5.98 35.98
N SER A 536 -23.76 -7.10 35.99
CA SER A 536 -25.14 -7.13 36.50
C SER A 536 -25.13 -7.25 38.02
N THR A 537 -25.90 -6.42 38.72
CA THR A 537 -26.01 -6.48 40.19
C THR A 537 -27.10 -7.45 40.67
N ASP A 538 -28.02 -7.81 39.79
CA ASP A 538 -29.05 -8.82 39.99
C ASP A 538 -28.77 -10.01 39.05
N CYS A 539 -28.86 -11.23 39.59
CA CYS A 539 -28.65 -12.47 38.85
C CYS A 539 -29.84 -13.42 38.96
N SER A 540 -30.99 -12.91 39.39
CA SER A 540 -32.26 -13.65 39.42
C SER A 540 -32.97 -13.70 38.07
N GLY A 541 -32.58 -12.84 37.12
CA GLY A 541 -33.05 -12.82 35.74
C GLY A 541 -32.11 -13.54 34.77
N THR A 542 -32.55 -13.70 33.52
CA THR A 542 -31.73 -14.22 32.41
C THR A 542 -31.23 -13.06 31.56
N VAL A 543 -29.91 -12.92 31.43
CA VAL A 543 -29.30 -11.94 30.54
C VAL A 543 -29.33 -12.45 29.10
N ILE A 544 -29.70 -11.56 28.18
CA ILE A 544 -30.01 -11.84 26.80
C ILE A 544 -29.37 -10.74 25.95
N THR A 545 -28.69 -11.13 24.88
CA THR A 545 -28.08 -10.22 23.89
C THR A 545 -27.20 -9.12 24.49
N PRO A 546 -26.20 -9.43 25.34
CA PRO A 546 -25.27 -8.41 25.79
C PRO A 546 -24.49 -7.83 24.61
N ARG A 547 -24.30 -6.51 24.63
CA ARG A 547 -23.52 -5.75 23.66
C ARG A 547 -22.61 -4.78 24.40
N VAL A 548 -21.39 -4.60 23.91
CA VAL A 548 -20.42 -3.65 24.45
C VAL A 548 -19.80 -2.83 23.34
N ALA A 549 -19.59 -1.54 23.60
CA ALA A 549 -18.81 -0.64 22.76
C ALA A 549 -17.70 -0.01 23.60
N ILE A 550 -16.48 0.08 23.06
CA ILE A 550 -15.29 0.57 23.77
C ILE A 550 -14.70 1.75 23.00
N ASP A 551 -14.24 2.79 23.70
CA ASP A 551 -13.51 3.91 23.12
C ASP A 551 -11.98 3.71 23.19
N ALA A 552 -11.21 4.53 22.46
CA ALA A 552 -9.74 4.49 22.43
C ALA A 552 -9.06 4.59 23.80
N SER A 553 -9.74 5.16 24.79
CA SER A 553 -9.23 5.24 26.18
C SER A 553 -9.48 3.96 26.98
N GLY A 554 -10.17 2.98 26.40
CA GLY A 554 -10.56 1.71 27.03
C GLY A 554 -11.80 1.80 27.90
N ASN A 555 -12.48 2.95 27.94
CA ASN A 555 -13.77 3.03 28.63
C ASN A 555 -14.82 2.33 27.77
N ALA A 556 -15.85 1.78 28.41
CA ALA A 556 -16.86 1.02 27.69
C ALA A 556 -18.28 1.40 28.10
N THR A 557 -19.21 1.13 27.20
CA THR A 557 -20.63 1.09 27.52
C THR A 557 -21.13 -0.30 27.21
N MET A 558 -21.85 -0.91 28.14
CA MET A 558 -22.52 -2.19 27.94
C MET A 558 -24.02 -1.99 27.98
N ALA A 559 -24.75 -2.66 27.10
CA ALA A 559 -26.19 -2.73 27.11
C ALA A 559 -26.65 -4.19 26.91
N TRP A 560 -27.70 -4.60 27.61
CA TRP A 560 -28.25 -5.95 27.50
C TRP A 560 -29.75 -5.93 27.72
N THR A 561 -30.40 -7.00 27.27
CA THR A 561 -31.79 -7.29 27.61
C THR A 561 -31.80 -8.28 28.77
N GLU A 562 -32.61 -8.05 29.78
CA GLU A 562 -32.82 -8.98 30.88
C GLU A 562 -34.26 -9.51 30.84
N LEU A 563 -34.42 -10.83 30.89
CA LEU A 563 -35.70 -11.50 31.09
C LEU A 563 -35.89 -11.83 32.57
N LYS A 564 -36.88 -11.22 33.20
CA LYS A 564 -37.24 -11.48 34.60
C LYS A 564 -38.74 -11.56 34.75
N ALA A 565 -39.24 -12.64 35.37
CA ALA A 565 -40.67 -12.88 35.58
C ALA A 565 -41.51 -12.68 34.29
N GLY A 566 -41.04 -13.23 33.16
CA GLY A 566 -41.72 -13.15 31.86
C GLY A 566 -41.62 -11.80 31.14
N ASN A 567 -40.87 -10.84 31.68
CA ASN A 567 -40.72 -9.51 31.09
C ASN A 567 -39.26 -9.22 30.69
N TYR A 568 -39.09 -8.67 29.50
CA TYR A 568 -37.84 -8.17 28.97
C TYR A 568 -37.64 -6.70 29.32
N ARG A 569 -36.43 -6.31 29.73
CA ARG A 569 -36.06 -4.92 29.97
C ARG A 569 -34.63 -4.65 29.50
N VAL A 570 -34.41 -3.48 28.90
CA VAL A 570 -33.07 -3.05 28.46
C VAL A 570 -32.37 -2.34 29.61
N TRP A 571 -31.14 -2.74 29.85
CA TRP A 571 -30.25 -2.18 30.87
C TRP A 571 -28.95 -1.70 30.25
N ALA A 572 -28.28 -0.76 30.90
CA ALA A 572 -26.93 -0.36 30.54
C ALA A 572 -26.04 -0.06 31.75
N SER A 573 -24.73 -0.20 31.56
CA SER A 573 -23.70 0.16 32.53
C SER A 573 -22.47 0.74 31.81
N GLN A 574 -21.73 1.63 32.49
CA GLN A 574 -20.52 2.27 32.00
C GLN A 574 -19.30 1.68 32.68
N TYR A 575 -18.26 1.37 31.91
CA TYR A 575 -16.96 0.97 32.41
C TYR A 575 -15.99 2.15 32.35
N ASP A 576 -15.40 2.48 33.48
CA ASP A 576 -14.31 3.44 33.59
C ASP A 576 -12.98 2.68 33.64
N ALA A 577 -12.12 2.92 32.65
CA ALA A 577 -10.84 2.22 32.53
C ALA A 577 -9.82 2.64 33.60
N LEU A 578 -9.94 3.84 34.17
CA LEU A 578 -9.04 4.36 35.20
C LEU A 578 -9.32 3.70 36.55
N THR A 579 -10.59 3.64 36.94
CA THR A 579 -11.03 2.98 38.18
C THR A 579 -11.24 1.47 38.00
N GLN A 580 -11.24 1.02 36.75
CA GLN A 580 -11.56 -0.33 36.30
C GLN A 580 -12.96 -0.79 36.76
N ALA A 581 -13.88 0.12 37.11
CA ALA A 581 -15.18 -0.24 37.69
C ALA A 581 -16.32 -0.06 36.68
N TRP A 582 -17.36 -0.90 36.84
CA TRP A 582 -18.64 -0.70 36.20
C TRP A 582 -19.53 0.19 37.08
N SER A 583 -20.29 1.08 36.46
CA SER A 583 -21.35 1.83 37.13
C SER A 583 -22.49 0.89 37.53
N THR A 584 -23.31 1.30 38.50
CA THR A 584 -24.56 0.61 38.79
C THR A 584 -25.41 0.51 37.52
N PRO A 585 -25.94 -0.68 37.17
CA PRO A 585 -26.83 -0.84 36.03
C PRO A 585 -28.06 0.08 36.09
N LEU A 586 -28.38 0.72 34.97
CA LEU A 586 -29.57 1.55 34.82
C LEU A 586 -30.53 0.92 33.81
N ALA A 587 -31.82 0.85 34.17
CA ALA A 587 -32.88 0.44 33.25
C ALA A 587 -33.14 1.57 32.24
N LEU A 588 -33.00 1.27 30.94
CA LEU A 588 -33.23 2.22 29.85
C LEU A 588 -34.64 2.11 29.25
N SER A 589 -35.29 0.95 29.40
CA SER A 589 -36.64 0.70 28.87
C SER A 589 -37.64 0.36 29.95
N THR A 590 -38.92 0.48 29.63
CA THR A 590 -40.00 -0.18 30.38
C THR A 590 -39.95 -1.70 30.17
N ALA A 591 -40.66 -2.45 31.02
CA ALA A 591 -40.83 -3.89 30.82
C ALA A 591 -41.69 -4.19 29.59
N SER A 592 -41.33 -5.24 28.84
CA SER A 592 -42.04 -5.72 27.65
C SER A 592 -42.25 -7.23 27.75
N ALA A 593 -43.42 -7.73 27.32
CA ALA A 593 -43.66 -9.18 27.23
C ALA A 593 -42.96 -9.83 26.02
N SER A 594 -42.43 -9.02 25.11
CA SER A 594 -41.79 -9.49 23.87
C SER A 594 -40.28 -9.30 23.92
N PHE A 595 -39.57 -10.23 23.27
CA PHE A 595 -38.12 -10.15 23.12
C PHE A 595 -37.71 -8.78 22.56
N THR A 596 -36.68 -8.20 23.16
CA THR A 596 -36.21 -6.85 22.84
C THR A 596 -34.77 -6.92 22.35
N GLU A 597 -34.56 -6.53 21.09
CA GLU A 597 -33.24 -6.43 20.46
C GLU A 597 -32.58 -5.12 20.90
N VAL A 598 -31.27 -5.14 21.13
CA VAL A 598 -30.47 -3.97 21.53
C VAL A 598 -29.26 -3.78 20.62
N SER A 599 -28.97 -2.53 20.28
CA SER A 599 -27.76 -2.11 19.57
C SER A 599 -27.10 -0.95 20.28
N ILE A 600 -25.78 -0.84 20.16
CA ILE A 600 -24.96 0.11 20.89
C ILE A 600 -23.82 0.61 20.01
N ALA A 601 -23.48 1.89 20.14
CA ALA A 601 -22.27 2.47 19.56
C ALA A 601 -21.69 3.51 20.52
N ARG A 602 -20.36 3.68 20.50
CA ARG A 602 -19.63 4.65 21.33
C ARG A 602 -18.54 5.32 20.50
N ASN A 603 -18.37 6.63 20.63
CA ASN A 603 -17.31 7.38 19.95
C ASN A 603 -16.08 7.60 20.86
N ALA A 604 -15.02 8.15 20.28
CA ALA A 604 -13.77 8.43 20.99
C ALA A 604 -13.89 9.47 22.12
N LEU A 605 -14.92 10.32 22.09
CA LEU A 605 -15.22 11.30 23.16
C LEU A 605 -16.00 10.69 24.33
N GLY A 606 -16.33 9.40 24.27
CA GLY A 606 -17.08 8.70 25.31
C GLY A 606 -18.59 8.92 25.25
N GLN A 607 -19.11 9.55 24.20
CA GLN A 607 -20.55 9.57 23.94
C GLN A 607 -20.96 8.18 23.45
N ALA A 608 -22.10 7.69 23.93
CA ALA A 608 -22.66 6.42 23.50
C ALA A 608 -24.14 6.58 23.13
N VAL A 609 -24.62 5.70 22.28
CA VAL A 609 -26.04 5.58 21.96
C VAL A 609 -26.46 4.13 22.15
N VAL A 610 -27.62 3.93 22.77
CA VAL A 610 -28.28 2.63 22.88
C VAL A 610 -29.63 2.75 22.19
N ALA A 611 -29.87 1.86 21.23
CA ALA A 611 -31.14 1.74 20.52
C ALA A 611 -31.74 0.35 20.78
N TRP A 612 -33.07 0.28 20.87
CA TRP A 612 -33.78 -0.97 21.09
C TRP A 612 -35.16 -0.98 20.46
N SER A 613 -35.66 -2.18 20.16
CA SER A 613 -37.05 -2.41 19.78
C SER A 613 -37.50 -3.79 20.24
N SER A 614 -38.67 -3.87 20.88
CA SER A 614 -39.35 -5.15 21.04
C SER A 614 -39.78 -5.71 19.68
N GLN A 615 -39.93 -7.03 19.57
CA GLN A 615 -40.32 -7.68 18.33
C GLN A 615 -41.58 -7.03 17.70
N GLY A 616 -41.45 -6.50 16.48
CA GLY A 616 -42.53 -5.85 15.75
C GLY A 616 -42.92 -4.45 16.27
N SER A 617 -42.14 -3.88 17.20
CA SER A 617 -42.36 -2.53 17.75
C SER A 617 -41.44 -1.48 17.12
N PRO A 618 -41.80 -0.19 17.20
CA PRO A 618 -40.93 0.93 16.83
C PRO A 618 -39.59 0.91 17.57
N THR A 619 -38.57 1.52 16.97
CA THR A 619 -37.25 1.65 17.58
C THR A 619 -37.18 2.90 18.45
N SER A 620 -36.70 2.73 19.67
CA SER A 620 -36.36 3.82 20.61
C SER A 620 -34.85 3.93 20.78
N ALA A 621 -34.38 5.12 21.13
CA ALA A 621 -32.98 5.32 21.48
C ALA A 621 -32.81 6.31 22.65
N THR A 622 -31.68 6.16 23.36
CA THR A 622 -31.15 7.13 24.33
C THR A 622 -29.67 7.36 24.08
N ILE A 623 -29.20 8.56 24.38
CA ILE A 623 -27.82 9.01 24.17
C ILE A 623 -27.19 9.27 25.54
N TYR A 624 -26.05 8.64 25.79
CA TYR A 624 -25.19 8.92 26.91
C TYR A 624 -24.20 10.02 26.56
N SER A 625 -24.22 11.12 27.31
CA SER A 625 -23.26 12.20 27.19
C SER A 625 -23.05 12.88 28.54
N SER A 626 -21.81 13.30 28.82
CA SER A 626 -21.47 14.05 30.03
C SER A 626 -21.98 13.40 31.33
N GLY A 627 -21.81 12.08 31.45
CA GLY A 627 -22.20 11.33 32.64
C GLY A 627 -23.66 10.90 32.71
N ASN A 628 -24.52 11.34 31.78
CA ASN A 628 -25.97 11.17 31.88
C ASN A 628 -26.59 10.57 30.62
N TRP A 629 -27.69 9.83 30.79
CA TRP A 629 -28.53 9.38 29.67
C TRP A 629 -29.62 10.40 29.38
N SER A 630 -29.87 10.67 28.10
CA SER A 630 -31.05 11.42 27.67
C SER A 630 -32.34 10.63 27.92
N THR A 631 -33.47 11.32 27.91
CA THR A 631 -34.77 10.63 27.92
C THR A 631 -34.89 9.75 26.68
N ALA A 632 -35.29 8.49 26.87
CA ALA A 632 -35.60 7.57 25.79
C ALA A 632 -36.73 8.14 24.93
N SER A 633 -36.57 8.13 23.61
CA SER A 633 -37.61 8.54 22.66
C SER A 633 -37.67 7.59 21.48
N GLN A 634 -38.85 7.47 20.88
CA GLN A 634 -39.02 6.76 19.61
C GLN A 634 -38.33 7.57 18.50
N VAL A 635 -37.48 6.89 17.72
CA VAL A 635 -36.66 7.54 16.66
C VAL A 635 -37.06 7.09 15.26
N THR A 636 -37.73 5.94 15.13
CA THR A 636 -38.30 5.45 13.87
C THR A 636 -39.42 4.46 14.17
N SER A 637 -40.41 4.37 13.28
CA SER A 637 -41.48 3.37 13.34
C SER A 637 -41.02 1.99 12.86
N ALA A 638 -39.86 1.89 12.22
CA ALA A 638 -39.24 0.64 11.82
C ALA A 638 -38.62 -0.11 13.02
N THR A 639 -38.48 -1.44 12.89
CA THR A 639 -37.90 -2.31 13.92
C THR A 639 -36.38 -2.39 13.77
N LEU A 640 -35.65 -2.40 14.90
CA LEU A 640 -34.20 -2.48 14.93
C LEU A 640 -33.72 -3.86 14.47
N ARG A 641 -32.85 -3.89 13.45
CA ARG A 641 -32.16 -5.11 12.98
C ARG A 641 -30.64 -4.94 12.81
N GLY A 642 -30.06 -4.00 13.55
CA GLY A 642 -28.71 -4.20 14.09
C GLY A 642 -27.59 -3.36 13.52
N ASN A 643 -27.80 -2.09 13.12
CA ASN A 643 -26.69 -1.21 12.76
C ASN A 643 -26.90 0.22 13.28
N LEU A 644 -25.89 0.70 13.99
CA LEU A 644 -25.85 2.01 14.61
C LEU A 644 -24.40 2.49 14.58
N THR A 645 -24.17 3.71 14.11
CA THR A 645 -22.84 4.33 14.12
C THR A 645 -22.92 5.70 14.77
N ILE A 646 -21.84 6.13 15.45
CA ILE A 646 -21.72 7.46 16.04
C ILE A 646 -20.37 8.06 15.67
N ASP A 647 -20.39 9.22 15.01
CA ASP A 647 -19.16 9.92 14.60
C ASP A 647 -18.51 10.68 15.78
N SER A 648 -17.32 11.22 15.54
CA SER A 648 -16.56 12.00 16.52
C SER A 648 -17.25 13.31 16.94
N ASN A 649 -18.18 13.82 16.12
CA ASN A 649 -19.01 14.99 16.43
C ASN A 649 -20.29 14.61 17.20
N GLY A 650 -20.54 13.31 17.41
CA GLY A 650 -21.72 12.80 18.09
C GLY A 650 -22.95 12.64 17.19
N ASN A 651 -22.81 12.78 15.86
CA ASN A 651 -23.90 12.47 14.95
C ASN A 651 -24.07 10.96 14.85
N ILE A 652 -25.33 10.51 14.82
CA ILE A 652 -25.66 9.08 14.85
C ILE A 652 -26.36 8.71 13.55
N THR A 653 -26.01 7.56 12.97
CA THR A 653 -26.79 6.93 11.89
C THR A 653 -27.35 5.62 12.39
N LEU A 654 -28.67 5.48 12.35
CA LEU A 654 -29.39 4.27 12.74
C LEU A 654 -30.04 3.67 11.51
N ILE A 655 -29.83 2.37 11.31
CA ILE A 655 -30.52 1.60 10.27
C ILE A 655 -31.56 0.69 10.93
N ALA A 656 -32.80 0.80 10.45
CA ALA A 656 -33.92 -0.01 10.88
C ALA A 656 -34.63 -0.64 9.66
N SER A 657 -35.52 -1.58 9.90
CA SER A 657 -36.19 -2.34 8.85
C SER A 657 -37.70 -2.39 9.06
N TYR A 658 -38.43 -2.16 7.97
CA TYR A 658 -39.77 -2.69 7.78
C TYR A 658 -39.68 -4.09 7.14
N PRO A 659 -40.80 -4.82 7.01
CA PRO A 659 -40.79 -6.12 6.33
C PRO A 659 -40.27 -6.09 4.88
N ASP A 660 -40.44 -4.98 4.18
CA ASP A 660 -40.21 -4.83 2.73
C ASP A 660 -39.04 -3.87 2.37
N ARG A 661 -38.56 -3.06 3.32
CA ARG A 661 -37.47 -2.09 3.08
C ARG A 661 -36.63 -1.82 4.33
N ILE A 662 -35.43 -1.29 4.13
CA ILE A 662 -34.62 -0.70 5.21
C ILE A 662 -34.71 0.82 5.14
N VAL A 663 -34.63 1.46 6.30
CA VAL A 663 -34.65 2.91 6.42
C VAL A 663 -33.45 3.37 7.23
N ALA A 664 -33.02 4.59 6.97
CA ALA A 664 -32.04 5.26 7.81
C ALA A 664 -32.69 6.47 8.51
N THR A 665 -32.37 6.68 9.78
CA THR A 665 -32.60 7.95 10.47
C THR A 665 -31.30 8.43 11.10
N ARG A 666 -31.10 9.75 11.14
CA ARG A 666 -29.87 10.36 11.62
C ARG A 666 -30.12 11.35 12.74
N TYR A 667 -29.35 11.25 13.80
CA TYR A 667 -29.28 12.27 14.84
C TYR A 667 -28.22 13.31 14.47
N SER A 668 -28.60 14.58 14.50
CA SER A 668 -27.65 15.70 14.41
C SER A 668 -27.33 16.19 15.81
N ALA A 669 -26.07 16.05 16.24
CA ALA A 669 -25.63 16.54 17.54
C ALA A 669 -25.69 18.08 17.64
N ALA A 670 -25.50 18.77 16.50
CA ALA A 670 -25.59 20.23 16.43
C ALA A 670 -27.00 20.75 16.74
N ASN A 671 -28.03 20.02 16.30
CA ASN A 671 -29.43 20.46 16.43
C ASN A 671 -30.18 19.71 17.55
N GLY A 672 -29.65 18.60 18.05
CA GLY A 672 -30.29 17.79 19.08
C GLY A 672 -31.51 17.01 18.59
N THR A 673 -31.61 16.74 17.29
CA THR A 673 -32.81 16.16 16.66
C THR A 673 -32.51 14.99 15.75
N TRP A 674 -33.44 14.03 15.69
CA TRP A 674 -33.47 12.98 14.68
C TRP A 674 -34.12 13.49 13.38
N SER A 675 -33.56 13.09 12.25
CA SER A 675 -34.18 13.31 10.95
C SER A 675 -35.43 12.43 10.78
N PRO A 676 -36.35 12.81 9.89
CA PRO A 676 -37.31 11.86 9.34
C PRO A 676 -36.62 10.62 8.76
N GLU A 677 -37.38 9.55 8.60
CA GLU A 677 -36.92 8.33 7.93
C GLU A 677 -36.57 8.61 6.47
N ILE A 678 -35.43 8.12 6.04
CA ILE A 678 -34.99 8.12 4.64
C ILE A 678 -35.27 6.73 4.08
N ASP A 679 -36.16 6.65 3.09
CA ASP A 679 -36.80 5.43 2.59
C ASP A 679 -36.40 5.08 1.14
N ASP A 680 -35.12 5.25 0.83
CA ASP A 680 -34.58 5.08 -0.52
C ASP A 680 -33.64 3.85 -0.61
N PHE A 681 -33.82 2.87 0.26
CA PHE A 681 -33.09 1.60 0.23
C PHE A 681 -33.98 0.43 -0.19
N ALA A 682 -35.18 0.72 -0.69
CA ALA A 682 -36.09 -0.29 -1.21
C ALA A 682 -35.52 -0.89 -2.49
N ASP A 683 -35.65 -2.22 -2.62
CA ASP A 683 -35.48 -2.84 -3.90
C ASP A 683 -36.76 -2.63 -4.72
N SER A 684 -36.64 -2.24 -5.99
CA SER A 684 -37.82 -1.97 -6.84
C SER A 684 -38.65 -3.24 -7.12
N ASP A 685 -38.18 -4.40 -6.67
CA ASP A 685 -38.87 -5.68 -6.79
C ASP A 685 -39.64 -6.12 -5.52
N GLY A 686 -39.62 -5.33 -4.44
CA GLY A 686 -40.37 -5.62 -3.22
C GLY A 686 -39.84 -6.81 -2.41
N SER A 687 -38.61 -7.27 -2.66
CA SER A 687 -38.01 -8.37 -1.91
C SER A 687 -37.72 -7.96 -0.45
N PRO A 688 -38.07 -8.79 0.55
CA PRO A 688 -37.75 -8.51 1.94
C PRO A 688 -36.24 -8.42 2.17
N ILE A 689 -35.79 -7.32 2.79
CA ILE A 689 -34.39 -7.09 3.13
C ILE A 689 -34.13 -7.61 4.55
N PHE A 690 -33.54 -8.80 4.66
CA PHE A 690 -33.39 -9.49 5.94
C PHE A 690 -32.18 -9.07 6.78
N ARG A 691 -31.17 -8.42 6.18
CA ARG A 691 -29.93 -8.02 6.86
C ARG A 691 -29.27 -6.84 6.15
N SER A 692 -28.79 -5.87 6.93
CA SER A 692 -27.88 -4.82 6.48
C SER A 692 -26.59 -4.86 7.30
N LEU A 693 -25.53 -4.23 6.81
CA LEU A 693 -24.32 -3.93 7.54
C LEU A 693 -23.97 -2.46 7.31
N THR A 694 -23.35 -1.82 8.30
CA THR A 694 -22.85 -0.46 8.15
C THR A 694 -21.40 -0.35 8.56
N ALA A 695 -20.67 0.53 7.90
CA ALA A 695 -19.37 0.98 8.33
C ALA A 695 -19.26 2.50 8.19
N MET A 696 -18.40 3.12 8.99
CA MET A 696 -18.25 4.57 9.03
C MET A 696 -16.77 4.94 9.12
N ASP A 697 -16.36 5.99 8.41
CA ASP A 697 -15.01 6.54 8.50
C ASP A 697 -14.87 7.61 9.60
N ALA A 698 -13.67 8.10 9.84
CA ALA A 698 -13.41 9.13 10.86
C ALA A 698 -14.16 10.46 10.62
N THR A 699 -14.54 10.73 9.37
CA THR A 699 -15.21 11.97 8.97
C THR A 699 -16.74 11.88 9.10
N GLY A 700 -17.27 10.72 9.47
CA GLY A 700 -18.71 10.48 9.62
C GLY A 700 -19.41 10.10 8.32
N ASN A 701 -18.68 9.78 7.25
CA ASN A 701 -19.28 9.15 6.08
C ASN A 701 -19.70 7.73 6.46
N VAL A 702 -20.88 7.31 6.02
CA VAL A 702 -21.42 5.99 6.34
C VAL A 702 -21.68 5.24 5.05
N VAL A 703 -21.21 3.99 4.96
CA VAL A 703 -21.64 3.08 3.89
C VAL A 703 -22.59 2.04 4.50
N VAL A 704 -23.75 1.87 3.88
CA VAL A 704 -24.72 0.83 4.21
C VAL A 704 -24.63 -0.22 3.10
N VAL A 705 -24.58 -1.49 3.47
CA VAL A 705 -24.62 -2.63 2.55
C VAL A 705 -25.84 -3.48 2.88
N TRP A 706 -26.61 -3.88 1.87
CA TRP A 706 -27.77 -4.74 2.03
C TRP A 706 -27.84 -5.79 0.93
N ARG A 707 -28.64 -6.82 1.16
CA ARG A 707 -28.85 -7.94 0.23
C ARG A 707 -30.17 -7.78 -0.51
N SER A 708 -30.16 -8.10 -1.81
CA SER A 708 -31.33 -8.49 -2.58
C SER A 708 -31.30 -10.00 -2.85
N GLU A 709 -32.32 -10.73 -2.38
CA GLU A 709 -32.43 -12.17 -2.64
C GLU A 709 -32.78 -12.44 -4.11
N ALA A 710 -33.79 -11.76 -4.64
CA ALA A 710 -34.28 -11.95 -6.00
C ALA A 710 -33.17 -11.73 -7.04
N ARG A 711 -32.31 -10.75 -6.79
CA ARG A 711 -31.20 -10.38 -7.68
C ARG A 711 -29.87 -11.02 -7.33
N LYS A 712 -29.80 -11.80 -6.24
CA LYS A 712 -28.56 -12.44 -5.77
C LYS A 712 -27.40 -11.44 -5.71
N THR A 713 -27.70 -10.24 -5.21
CA THR A 713 -26.82 -9.08 -5.29
C THR A 713 -26.69 -8.41 -3.92
N LEU A 714 -25.49 -7.93 -3.61
CA LEU A 714 -25.24 -7.02 -2.50
C LEU A 714 -25.18 -5.60 -3.05
N TYR A 715 -26.06 -4.76 -2.55
CA TYR A 715 -26.09 -3.34 -2.86
C TYR A 715 -25.42 -2.56 -1.75
N SER A 716 -24.94 -1.38 -2.08
CA SER A 716 -24.41 -0.43 -1.11
C SER A 716 -24.80 0.99 -1.45
N ARG A 717 -24.74 1.85 -0.44
CA ARG A 717 -24.97 3.28 -0.61
C ARG A 717 -24.18 4.03 0.44
N LYS A 718 -23.52 5.10 -0.01
CA LYS A 718 -22.75 6.00 0.85
C LYS A 718 -23.57 7.21 1.23
N PHE A 719 -23.54 7.57 2.51
CA PHE A 719 -23.85 8.89 3.01
C PHE A 719 -22.57 9.72 3.08
N ASN A 720 -22.61 10.92 2.53
CA ASN A 720 -21.53 11.89 2.60
C ASN A 720 -21.81 12.90 3.73
N SER A 721 -20.91 12.95 4.73
CA SER A 721 -21.06 13.83 5.88
C SER A 721 -20.86 15.31 5.57
N THR A 722 -20.20 15.62 4.45
CA THR A 722 -19.90 17.00 4.06
C THR A 722 -21.12 17.71 3.50
N ASP A 723 -21.88 17.05 2.64
CA ASP A 723 -23.10 17.62 2.02
C ASP A 723 -24.38 17.17 2.72
N GLY A 724 -24.32 16.15 3.57
CA GLY A 724 -25.46 15.60 4.29
C GLY A 724 -26.39 14.74 3.43
N LEU A 725 -25.91 14.25 2.29
CA LEU A 725 -26.72 13.54 1.30
C LEU A 725 -26.30 12.08 1.13
N TRP A 726 -27.26 11.26 0.73
CA TRP A 726 -27.02 9.88 0.28
C TRP A 726 -26.74 9.87 -1.23
N GLY A 727 -25.62 9.26 -1.63
CA GLY A 727 -25.21 9.10 -3.03
C GLY A 727 -26.12 8.14 -3.81
N SER A 728 -25.70 7.69 -4.99
CA SER A 728 -26.43 6.67 -5.76
C SER A 728 -26.26 5.26 -5.16
N ILE A 729 -27.23 4.38 -5.39
CA ILE A 729 -27.09 2.95 -5.09
C ILE A 729 -25.99 2.36 -6.00
N GLN A 730 -25.08 1.61 -5.41
CA GLN A 730 -24.02 0.89 -6.11
C GLN A 730 -24.12 -0.62 -5.86
N THR A 731 -23.55 -1.41 -6.77
CA THR A 731 -23.39 -2.85 -6.60
C THR A 731 -22.08 -3.13 -5.85
N ALA A 732 -22.19 -3.70 -4.65
CA ALA A 732 -21.03 -4.14 -3.86
C ALA A 732 -20.51 -5.52 -4.31
N ALA A 733 -21.43 -6.43 -4.64
CA ALA A 733 -21.09 -7.75 -5.20
C ALA A 733 -22.29 -8.39 -5.90
N THR A 734 -22.03 -9.20 -6.92
CA THR A 734 -23.04 -10.05 -7.59
C THR A 734 -22.68 -11.52 -7.45
N SER A 735 -23.67 -12.41 -7.43
CA SER A 735 -23.44 -13.85 -7.52
C SER A 735 -24.46 -14.56 -8.40
N THR A 736 -24.08 -15.74 -8.88
CA THR A 736 -25.00 -16.69 -9.53
C THR A 736 -25.84 -17.49 -8.53
N ALA A 737 -25.46 -17.47 -7.25
CA ALA A 737 -26.15 -18.16 -6.15
C ALA A 737 -26.59 -17.18 -5.04
N SER A 738 -27.32 -17.66 -4.04
CA SER A 738 -27.82 -16.81 -2.95
C SER A 738 -26.67 -16.15 -2.18
N VAL A 739 -26.72 -14.83 -1.98
CA VAL A 739 -25.61 -14.06 -1.34
C VAL A 739 -26.03 -13.56 0.01
N SER A 740 -25.22 -13.72 1.04
CA SER A 740 -25.56 -13.27 2.39
C SER A 740 -24.44 -12.46 3.02
N LEU A 741 -24.82 -11.36 3.66
CA LEU A 741 -23.91 -10.54 4.47
C LEU A 741 -23.49 -11.28 5.74
N SER A 742 -22.21 -11.16 6.12
CA SER A 742 -21.67 -11.80 7.32
C SER A 742 -21.09 -10.80 8.31
N ALA A 743 -20.12 -9.97 7.90
CA ALA A 743 -19.50 -8.95 8.75
C ALA A 743 -18.90 -7.82 7.93
N MET A 744 -18.75 -6.64 8.51
CA MET A 744 -18.09 -5.49 7.90
C MET A 744 -17.34 -4.71 8.97
N ALA A 745 -16.17 -4.17 8.63
CA ALA A 745 -15.39 -3.30 9.49
C ALA A 745 -14.78 -2.18 8.65
N ALA A 746 -14.65 -0.98 9.23
CA ALA A 746 -13.92 0.14 8.65
C ALA A 746 -12.85 0.64 9.61
N ASN A 747 -11.79 1.21 9.05
CA ASN A 747 -10.80 1.97 9.80
C ASN A 747 -11.08 3.48 9.68
N SER A 748 -10.39 4.25 10.52
CA SER A 748 -10.54 5.70 10.55
C SER A 748 -10.03 6.36 9.26
N SER A 749 -9.07 5.74 8.57
CA SER A 749 -8.50 6.21 7.30
C SER A 749 -9.41 6.07 6.07
N GLY A 750 -10.65 5.60 6.24
CA GLY A 750 -11.64 5.56 5.15
C GLY A 750 -11.52 4.33 4.25
N GLN A 751 -11.11 3.21 4.82
CA GLN A 751 -11.13 1.89 4.18
C GLN A 751 -12.07 0.96 4.95
N ALA A 752 -12.82 0.13 4.23
CA ALA A 752 -13.63 -0.92 4.83
C ALA A 752 -13.41 -2.28 4.16
N VAL A 753 -13.70 -3.34 4.92
CA VAL A 753 -13.71 -4.72 4.44
C VAL A 753 -15.08 -5.32 4.73
N LEU A 754 -15.70 -5.86 3.69
CA LEU A 754 -16.94 -6.61 3.73
C LEU A 754 -16.62 -8.10 3.60
N ALA A 755 -17.03 -8.91 4.58
CA ALA A 755 -17.09 -10.36 4.47
C ALA A 755 -18.53 -10.82 4.17
N TYR A 756 -18.65 -11.64 3.14
CA TYR A 756 -19.93 -12.22 2.74
C TYR A 756 -19.76 -13.66 2.25
N TYR A 757 -20.86 -14.36 2.07
CA TYR A 757 -20.84 -15.69 1.46
C TYR A 757 -21.85 -15.81 0.33
N SER A 758 -21.54 -16.67 -0.63
CA SER A 758 -22.44 -17.10 -1.69
C SER A 758 -22.74 -18.57 -1.51
N ALA A 759 -24.00 -18.97 -1.51
CA ALA A 759 -24.44 -20.33 -1.28
C ALA A 759 -25.36 -20.81 -2.41
N ASP A 760 -25.05 -21.97 -2.98
CA ASP A 760 -25.99 -22.78 -3.75
C ASP A 760 -26.36 -24.04 -2.94
N ASN A 761 -27.17 -24.94 -3.52
CA ASN A 761 -27.63 -26.15 -2.84
C ASN A 761 -26.50 -27.15 -2.52
N GLN A 762 -25.27 -26.91 -2.98
CA GLN A 762 -24.14 -27.84 -2.84
C GLN A 762 -22.94 -27.23 -2.13
N THR A 763 -22.73 -25.91 -2.23
CA THR A 763 -21.52 -25.23 -1.79
C THR A 763 -21.81 -23.87 -1.15
N ILE A 764 -21.04 -23.53 -0.11
CA ILE A 764 -20.96 -22.18 0.45
C ILE A 764 -19.55 -21.66 0.17
N LYS A 765 -19.44 -20.52 -0.52
CA LYS A 765 -18.20 -19.85 -0.89
C LYS A 765 -18.06 -18.56 -0.09
N LYS A 766 -16.90 -18.33 0.51
CA LYS A 766 -16.62 -17.14 1.33
C LYS A 766 -15.81 -16.11 0.54
N PHE A 767 -16.20 -14.85 0.67
CA PHE A 767 -15.60 -13.73 -0.04
C PHE A 767 -15.31 -12.57 0.89
N ALA A 768 -14.27 -11.81 0.53
CA ALA A 768 -14.01 -10.49 1.10
C ALA A 768 -13.91 -9.45 -0.03
N ALA A 769 -14.55 -8.30 0.15
CA ALA A 769 -14.44 -7.15 -0.74
C ALA A 769 -14.03 -5.92 0.06
N ARG A 770 -13.23 -5.04 -0.54
CA ARG A 770 -12.80 -3.79 0.08
C ARG A 770 -13.66 -2.65 -0.43
N TYR A 771 -13.83 -1.63 0.40
CA TYR A 771 -14.49 -0.39 0.02
C TYR A 771 -13.60 0.80 0.37
N SER A 772 -13.51 1.77 -0.54
CA SER A 772 -12.81 3.05 -0.34
C SER A 772 -13.83 4.16 -0.20
N PHE A 773 -13.85 4.83 0.97
CA PHE A 773 -14.72 5.98 1.18
C PHE A 773 -14.31 7.17 0.32
N ALA A 774 -13.01 7.35 0.05
CA ALA A 774 -12.51 8.46 -0.76
C ALA A 774 -12.97 8.38 -2.22
N ASN A 775 -13.03 7.17 -2.77
CA ASN A 775 -13.40 6.94 -4.17
C ASN A 775 -14.85 6.48 -4.35
N ASP A 776 -15.56 6.22 -3.24
CA ASP A 776 -16.88 5.58 -3.23
C ASP A 776 -16.91 4.35 -4.15
N SER A 777 -16.00 3.41 -3.92
CA SER A 777 -15.81 2.27 -4.82
C SER A 777 -15.45 0.97 -4.09
N TRP A 778 -15.92 -0.15 -4.67
CA TRP A 778 -15.63 -1.50 -4.21
C TRP A 778 -14.50 -2.14 -5.01
N SER A 779 -13.66 -2.94 -4.33
CA SER A 779 -12.77 -3.88 -5.01
C SER A 779 -13.55 -5.04 -5.59
N LEU A 780 -12.96 -5.74 -6.57
CA LEU A 780 -13.44 -7.06 -6.92
C LEU A 780 -13.40 -7.99 -5.68
N PRO A 781 -14.46 -8.78 -5.43
CA PRO A 781 -14.45 -9.71 -4.31
C PRO A 781 -13.43 -10.83 -4.47
N ILE A 782 -12.66 -11.09 -3.43
CA ILE A 782 -11.63 -12.13 -3.39
C ILE A 782 -12.16 -13.33 -2.62
N ARG A 783 -12.11 -14.52 -3.24
CA ARG A 783 -12.47 -15.77 -2.59
C ARG A 783 -11.46 -16.13 -1.50
N GLN A 784 -11.96 -16.51 -0.33
CA GLN A 784 -11.15 -16.71 0.88
C GLN A 784 -10.82 -18.17 1.19
N GLU A 785 -11.23 -19.13 0.36
CA GLU A 785 -11.07 -20.55 0.65
C GLU A 785 -9.99 -21.18 -0.23
N GLY A 786 -9.08 -21.94 0.38
CA GLY A 786 -8.06 -22.76 -0.31
C GLY A 786 -8.21 -24.27 -0.10
N ILE A 787 -9.24 -24.72 0.65
CA ILE A 787 -9.44 -26.14 0.99
C ILE A 787 -10.82 -26.57 0.47
N PRO A 788 -10.94 -27.71 -0.24
CA PRO A 788 -12.24 -28.24 -0.67
C PRO A 788 -13.09 -28.60 0.54
N ALA A 789 -14.32 -28.08 0.60
CA ALA A 789 -15.34 -28.61 1.49
C ALA A 789 -15.83 -29.95 0.90
N ASP A 790 -15.81 -31.03 1.67
CA ASP A 790 -16.69 -32.16 1.35
C ASP A 790 -18.11 -31.79 1.78
N THR A 791 -19.02 -32.25 0.94
CA THR A 791 -20.38 -31.82 0.71
C THR A 791 -21.33 -31.94 1.91
N THR A 792 -22.34 -31.05 1.90
CA THR A 792 -23.66 -31.11 2.59
C THR A 792 -23.89 -30.59 4.02
N ALA A 793 -22.90 -30.11 4.75
CA ALA A 793 -23.19 -29.58 6.09
C ALA A 793 -23.55 -28.07 6.10
N LEU A 794 -24.86 -27.82 6.09
CA LEU A 794 -25.47 -26.60 6.63
C LEU A 794 -24.91 -26.32 8.04
N LEU A 795 -24.73 -25.02 8.38
CA LEU A 795 -24.36 -24.44 9.70
C LEU A 795 -22.83 -24.18 9.88
N LEU A 796 -22.28 -22.99 10.14
CA LEU A 796 -22.74 -21.63 10.49
C LEU A 796 -21.61 -20.62 10.15
N SER A 797 -21.75 -19.76 9.14
CA SER A 797 -20.75 -18.71 8.82
C SER A 797 -20.91 -17.47 9.71
N ASN A 798 -20.32 -17.55 10.91
CA ASN A 798 -20.15 -16.40 11.80
C ASN A 798 -18.83 -15.70 11.45
N ASN A 799 -18.72 -15.19 10.22
CA ASN A 799 -17.47 -14.54 9.81
C ASN A 799 -17.26 -13.29 10.67
N ARG A 800 -16.01 -12.98 10.96
CA ARG A 800 -15.61 -11.70 11.56
C ARG A 800 -14.50 -11.11 10.72
N VAL A 801 -14.49 -9.79 10.67
CA VAL A 801 -13.46 -9.03 9.98
C VAL A 801 -12.96 -7.93 10.89
N ALA A 802 -11.67 -7.70 10.86
CA ALA A 802 -11.03 -6.54 11.48
C ALA A 802 -10.07 -5.91 10.48
N ILE A 803 -9.94 -4.59 10.52
CA ILE A 803 -9.03 -3.79 9.70
C ILE A 803 -8.32 -2.79 10.60
N ASN A 804 -7.01 -2.61 10.41
CA ASN A 804 -6.24 -1.59 11.12
C ASN A 804 -6.14 -0.29 10.32
N GLU A 805 -5.56 0.75 10.92
CA GLU A 805 -5.37 2.05 10.27
C GLU A 805 -4.47 2.01 9.04
N GLY A 806 -3.48 1.10 9.04
CA GLY A 806 -2.66 0.81 7.87
C GLY A 806 -3.43 0.10 6.75
N GLY A 807 -4.63 -0.43 7.03
CA GLY A 807 -5.48 -1.16 6.12
C GLY A 807 -5.09 -2.61 5.87
N ALA A 808 -4.24 -3.18 6.73
CA ALA A 808 -4.13 -4.63 6.90
C ALA A 808 -5.43 -5.14 7.52
N ALA A 809 -5.86 -6.33 7.12
CA ALA A 809 -7.14 -6.88 7.54
C ALA A 809 -7.04 -8.36 7.87
N VAL A 810 -7.92 -8.84 8.76
CA VAL A 810 -8.06 -10.26 9.04
C VAL A 810 -9.52 -10.64 8.88
N MET A 811 -9.76 -11.74 8.18
CA MET A 811 -11.06 -12.39 8.10
C MET A 811 -10.98 -13.75 8.75
N ILE A 812 -11.93 -14.05 9.64
CA ILE A 812 -12.05 -15.36 10.27
C ILE A 812 -13.40 -15.98 9.96
N TRP A 813 -13.46 -17.30 9.86
CA TRP A 813 -14.70 -18.05 9.65
C TRP A 813 -14.63 -19.42 10.30
N ARG A 814 -15.80 -20.04 10.47
CA ARG A 814 -15.92 -21.43 10.88
C ARG A 814 -16.29 -22.28 9.67
N GLN A 815 -15.73 -23.47 9.60
CA GLN A 815 -16.12 -24.49 8.63
C GLN A 815 -15.86 -25.88 9.21
N LEU A 816 -16.58 -26.86 8.71
CA LEU A 816 -16.33 -28.26 9.02
C LEU A 816 -15.12 -28.74 8.22
N ASP A 817 -14.28 -29.53 8.87
CA ASP A 817 -13.20 -30.25 8.21
C ASP A 817 -13.73 -31.55 7.56
N PRO A 818 -12.89 -32.32 6.83
CA PRO A 818 -13.29 -33.60 6.24
C PRO A 818 -13.72 -34.68 7.27
N GLN A 819 -13.54 -34.44 8.57
CA GLN A 819 -13.94 -35.33 9.67
C GLN A 819 -15.23 -34.86 10.35
N ASN A 820 -15.93 -33.85 9.79
CA ASN A 820 -17.11 -33.21 10.38
C ASN A 820 -16.84 -32.53 11.74
N ILE A 821 -15.60 -32.09 11.98
CA ILE A 821 -15.23 -31.32 13.17
C ILE A 821 -15.27 -29.83 12.85
N GLN A 822 -15.91 -29.04 13.70
CA GLN A 822 -16.00 -27.59 13.53
C GLN A 822 -14.66 -26.91 13.87
N ARG A 823 -14.05 -26.29 12.87
CA ARG A 823 -12.76 -25.59 13.03
C ARG A 823 -12.84 -24.12 12.63
N SER A 824 -11.98 -23.32 13.26
CA SER A 824 -11.79 -21.92 12.91
C SER A 824 -10.67 -21.77 11.89
N PHE A 825 -10.86 -20.84 10.96
CA PHE A 825 -9.89 -20.48 9.95
C PHE A 825 -9.71 -18.97 9.92
N ALA A 826 -8.50 -18.54 9.59
CA ALA A 826 -8.15 -17.15 9.41
C ALA A 826 -7.46 -16.95 8.06
N ASN A 827 -7.74 -15.81 7.45
CA ASN A 827 -6.92 -15.25 6.39
C ASN A 827 -6.50 -13.83 6.77
N VAL A 828 -5.27 -13.46 6.45
CA VAL A 828 -4.70 -12.14 6.73
C VAL A 828 -4.38 -11.45 5.42
N MET A 829 -4.69 -10.17 5.33
CA MET A 829 -4.29 -9.26 4.27
C MET A 829 -3.19 -8.36 4.80
N ARG A 830 -2.02 -8.36 4.14
CA ARG A 830 -0.84 -7.60 4.54
C ARG A 830 -0.69 -6.26 3.86
#